data_AF-A0A0Q4TL85-F1
#
_entry.id   AF-A0A0Q4TL85-F1
#
_cell.length_a   1.000
_cell.length_b   1.000
_cell.length_c   1.000
_cell.angle_alpha   90.00
_cell.angle_beta   90.00
_cell.angle_gamma   90.00
#
_symmetry.space_group_name_H-M   'P 1'
#
loop_
_entity.id
_entity.type
_entity.pdbx_description
1 polymer ?
#
loop_
_entity_poly.entity_id
_entity_poly.type
_entity_poly.pdbx_seq_one_letter_code
_entity_poly.pdbx_strand_id
1 'polypeptide(L)'
;MVQYYLVLAPTLLVAAFFFIFTLNWPRNKTWTRAVTCTFVLAIAVRYLWWRFTATVLPHPLDYSFSFFWTWFVFCVELGAFADILIFLVTMGRYVDRSTEADRMERDYFAQDPASLPTVDVFIPTYNEPLDVLERTIIGALALDYPKDKLTIYVLDDKRRGWLREYCQEKGVIHVTRPDNSHAKAGNMNNGLKVSRGDYIAIFDADFVPYRNFLRRTVPFFQDPTIGIVQTPQHFFNKDPVQSNLSLEKVWPDEQRLFFDEMAASRDAWNVSFCCGSCSIARRAAVEVIGGFPHDSITEDLLTTLSMLNKGYKTRYLNERLSMGLAAENLKGYFVQRGRWCRGGIQTIYLHNGPLRGPGLNLFQRIMFIPLSWLVQYTVRLVILLVPAVYLWTGTAPLFFTGTEDIIYYQVPVLAAYFLLMGWLTPTRYLPLVSSAVGAFATFRMLPVVISSLVKPFGVPFKVTPKGSGNEDSEFDAYTFFSIAILIAVTALGLIVNIVPEWSRIGEGEFSVVSAYWAVINIVVLMVAALICFEKPRPLSESFATDEAAHIVGPGARYHAARIVSLSLESGIAEFEFDPKFSLGQTITVKTEGFPLLHCTIEKVSEILANRPYTVKFIFKVSGRDRDRMIVELYTGRYSQDIHDLDKSAIVGGVWSRMFGKSAQTA
;
A
#
# COMPACT_ATOMS: atom_id res chain seq x y z
N MET A 1 -11.70 44.54 15.92
CA MET A 1 -11.46 43.21 16.52
C MET A 1 -12.49 42.17 16.12
N VAL A 2 -13.81 42.39 16.28
CA VAL A 2 -14.84 41.37 15.96
C VAL A 2 -14.83 40.91 14.50
N GLN A 3 -14.61 41.81 13.53
CA GLN A 3 -14.52 41.45 12.10
C GLN A 3 -13.35 40.50 11.77
N TYR A 4 -12.20 40.61 12.45
CA TYR A 4 -11.06 39.71 12.23
C TYR A 4 -11.34 38.27 12.67
N TYR A 5 -12.20 38.07 13.68
CA TYR A 5 -12.60 36.72 14.12
C TYR A 5 -13.66 36.08 13.21
N LEU A 6 -14.48 36.88 12.51
CA LEU A 6 -15.50 36.37 11.59
C LEU A 6 -14.88 35.61 10.41
N VAL A 7 -13.65 35.94 10.03
CA VAL A 7 -12.88 35.24 8.99
C VAL A 7 -12.65 33.75 9.35
N LEU A 8 -12.59 33.42 10.65
CA LEU A 8 -12.40 32.05 11.13
C LEU A 8 -13.72 31.29 11.31
N ALA A 9 -14.88 31.94 11.19
CA ALA A 9 -16.18 31.33 11.46
C ALA A 9 -16.42 30.01 10.69
N PRO A 10 -16.11 29.90 9.38
CA PRO A 10 -16.29 28.63 8.66
C PRO A 10 -15.36 27.53 9.16
N THR A 11 -14.12 27.86 9.53
CA THR A 11 -13.16 26.90 10.11
C THR A 11 -13.63 26.41 11.47
N LEU A 12 -14.15 27.32 12.31
CA LEU A 12 -14.73 26.98 13.62
C LEU A 12 -15.98 26.11 13.47
N LEU A 13 -16.82 26.34 12.45
CA LEU A 13 -17.97 25.50 12.13
C LEU A 13 -17.53 24.08 11.73
N VAL A 14 -16.51 23.96 10.88
CA VAL A 14 -15.91 22.66 10.53
C VAL A 14 -15.39 21.97 11.77
N ALA A 15 -14.61 22.66 12.61
CA ALA A 15 -14.10 22.10 13.85
C ALA A 15 -15.24 21.64 14.78
N ALA A 16 -16.25 22.47 14.98
CA ALA A 16 -17.42 22.15 15.80
C ALA A 16 -18.15 20.90 15.28
N PHE A 17 -18.38 20.79 13.97
CA PHE A 17 -19.00 19.61 13.37
C PHE A 17 -18.23 18.33 13.71
N PHE A 18 -16.90 18.35 13.59
CA PHE A 18 -16.08 17.18 13.89
C PHE A 18 -15.98 16.87 15.39
N PHE A 19 -15.65 17.85 16.24
CA PHE A 19 -15.41 17.63 17.66
C PHE A 19 -16.69 17.35 18.46
N ILE A 20 -17.83 17.91 18.06
CA ILE A 20 -19.12 17.69 18.73
C ILE A 20 -19.77 16.40 18.21
N PHE A 21 -19.73 16.15 16.89
CA PHE A 21 -20.47 15.05 16.27
C PHE A 21 -19.56 13.93 15.76
N THR A 22 -18.81 14.16 14.68
CA THR A 22 -18.15 13.10 13.91
C THR A 22 -17.22 12.23 14.75
N LEU A 23 -16.38 12.83 15.60
CA LEU A 23 -15.42 12.08 16.41
C LEU A 23 -16.09 11.16 17.45
N ASN A 24 -17.35 11.42 17.80
CA ASN A 24 -18.15 10.60 18.71
C ASN A 24 -18.98 9.53 17.97
N TRP A 25 -18.96 9.51 16.64
CA TRP A 25 -19.73 8.57 15.82
C TRP A 25 -18.91 7.34 15.42
N PRO A 26 -19.56 6.15 15.31
CA PRO A 26 -18.88 4.95 14.86
C PRO A 26 -18.48 5.04 13.39
N ARG A 27 -17.18 4.96 13.09
CA ARG A 27 -16.63 5.06 11.73
C ARG A 27 -16.95 3.89 10.79
N ASN A 28 -17.36 2.75 11.34
CA ASN A 28 -17.71 1.54 10.57
C ASN A 28 -19.18 1.53 10.11
N LYS A 29 -19.98 2.54 10.47
CA LYS A 29 -21.37 2.64 10.03
C LYS A 29 -21.46 3.47 8.75
N THR A 30 -22.30 3.04 7.82
CA THR A 30 -22.48 3.73 6.54
C THR A 30 -23.11 5.13 6.73
N TRP A 31 -24.10 5.30 7.61
CA TRP A 31 -24.77 6.58 7.77
C TRP A 31 -23.84 7.69 8.31
N THR A 32 -22.95 7.35 9.25
CA THR A 32 -21.98 8.30 9.83
C THR A 32 -20.99 8.75 8.77
N ARG A 33 -20.43 7.80 8.01
CA ARG A 33 -19.52 8.08 6.89
C ARG A 33 -20.18 8.93 5.81
N ALA A 34 -21.42 8.60 5.44
CA ALA A 34 -22.17 9.36 4.44
C ALA A 34 -22.37 10.82 4.88
N VAL A 35 -22.89 11.06 6.09
CA VAL A 35 -23.11 12.41 6.62
C VAL A 35 -21.81 13.21 6.67
N THR A 36 -20.73 12.63 7.21
CA THR A 36 -19.44 13.31 7.30
C THR A 36 -18.83 13.60 5.92
N CYS A 37 -18.84 12.64 4.99
CA CYS A 37 -18.30 12.84 3.65
C CYS A 37 -19.11 13.88 2.86
N THR A 38 -20.44 13.88 2.99
CA THR A 38 -21.30 14.90 2.38
C THR A 38 -21.05 16.29 2.97
N PHE A 39 -20.83 16.40 4.28
CA PHE A 39 -20.44 17.67 4.91
C PHE A 39 -19.12 18.20 4.33
N VAL A 40 -18.08 17.36 4.26
CA VAL A 40 -16.78 17.75 3.68
C VAL A 40 -16.92 18.12 2.20
N LEU A 41 -17.73 17.38 1.45
CA LEU A 41 -18.04 17.73 0.05
C LEU A 41 -18.69 19.10 -0.07
N ALA A 42 -19.64 19.45 0.80
CA ALA A 42 -20.29 20.76 0.79
C ALA A 42 -19.28 21.90 1.06
N ILE A 43 -18.34 21.71 1.99
CA ILE A 43 -17.26 22.68 2.24
C ILE A 43 -16.33 22.82 1.03
N ALA A 44 -15.99 21.71 0.37
CA ALA A 44 -15.17 21.73 -0.83
C ALA A 44 -15.87 22.40 -2.03
N VAL A 45 -17.18 22.14 -2.23
CA VAL A 45 -18.00 22.81 -3.24
C VAL A 45 -18.08 24.30 -2.97
N ARG A 46 -18.23 24.73 -1.71
CA ARG A 46 -18.20 26.15 -1.33
C ARG A 46 -16.88 26.81 -1.73
N TYR A 47 -15.74 26.16 -1.46
CA TYR A 47 -14.43 26.66 -1.87
C TYR A 47 -14.32 26.76 -3.40
N LEU A 48 -14.70 25.72 -4.14
CA LEU A 48 -14.64 25.73 -5.60
C LEU A 48 -15.55 26.79 -6.22
N TRP A 49 -16.75 26.97 -5.68
CA TRP A 49 -17.68 28.00 -6.12
C TRP A 49 -17.02 29.38 -5.99
N TRP A 50 -16.45 29.68 -4.82
CA TRP A 50 -15.70 30.92 -4.61
C TRP A 50 -14.51 31.05 -5.56
N ARG A 51 -13.68 30.02 -5.71
CA ARG A 51 -12.55 30.03 -6.65
C ARG A 51 -13.01 30.40 -8.04
N PHE A 52 -14.07 29.77 -8.53
CA PHE A 52 -14.59 30.05 -9.86
C PHE A 52 -15.18 31.46 -9.98
N THR A 53 -16.12 31.85 -9.12
CA THR A 53 -16.90 33.08 -9.28
C THR A 53 -16.18 34.34 -8.86
N ALA A 54 -15.27 34.26 -7.88
CA ALA A 54 -14.59 35.43 -7.32
C ALA A 54 -13.16 35.59 -7.84
N THR A 55 -12.49 34.50 -8.23
CA THR A 55 -11.03 34.54 -8.48
C THR A 55 -10.60 34.12 -9.88
N VAL A 56 -11.48 33.47 -10.66
CA VAL A 56 -11.18 33.01 -12.03
C VAL A 56 -12.04 33.78 -13.03
N LEU A 57 -13.36 33.74 -12.87
CA LEU A 57 -14.29 34.41 -13.78
C LEU A 57 -14.09 35.93 -13.85
N PRO A 58 -13.76 36.65 -12.75
CA PRO A 58 -13.51 38.09 -12.83
C PRO A 58 -12.16 38.48 -13.44
N HIS A 59 -11.24 37.52 -13.69
CA HIS A 59 -9.96 37.83 -14.29
C HIS A 59 -10.17 38.41 -15.71
N PRO A 60 -9.66 39.61 -16.03
CA PRO A 60 -9.79 40.19 -17.36
C PRO A 60 -9.26 39.27 -18.46
N LEU A 61 -9.92 39.28 -19.63
CA LEU A 61 -9.49 38.58 -20.85
C LEU A 61 -8.35 39.35 -21.54
N ASP A 62 -7.23 39.50 -20.83
CA ASP A 62 -6.05 40.23 -21.30
C ASP A 62 -5.01 39.35 -22.00
N TYR A 63 -5.22 38.02 -21.99
CA TYR A 63 -4.31 37.00 -22.52
C TYR A 63 -2.89 37.10 -21.95
N SER A 64 -2.74 37.68 -20.75
CA SER A 64 -1.49 37.74 -20.03
C SER A 64 -1.06 36.38 -19.50
N PHE A 65 0.21 36.24 -19.10
CA PHE A 65 0.67 35.07 -18.37
C PHE A 65 -0.18 34.82 -17.11
N SER A 66 -0.58 35.87 -16.39
CA SER A 66 -1.45 35.79 -15.20
C SER A 66 -2.80 35.17 -15.48
N PHE A 67 -3.42 35.55 -16.60
CA PHE A 67 -4.69 34.98 -17.03
C PHE A 67 -4.56 33.47 -17.27
N PHE A 68 -3.61 33.04 -18.09
CA PHE A 68 -3.40 31.62 -18.37
C PHE A 68 -2.98 30.83 -17.12
N TRP A 69 -2.17 31.42 -16.26
CA TRP A 69 -1.74 30.80 -15.01
C TRP A 69 -2.91 30.56 -14.05
N THR A 70 -3.78 31.55 -13.86
CA THR A 70 -4.98 31.44 -13.02
C THR A 70 -5.92 30.34 -13.51
N TRP A 71 -6.22 30.32 -14.81
CA TRP A 71 -7.05 29.27 -15.41
C TRP A 71 -6.41 27.89 -15.36
N PHE A 72 -5.10 27.79 -15.59
CA PHE A 72 -4.37 26.54 -15.50
C PHE A 72 -4.44 25.95 -14.08
N VAL A 73 -4.14 26.76 -13.06
CA VAL A 73 -4.21 26.31 -11.66
C VAL A 73 -5.64 25.91 -11.30
N PHE A 74 -6.66 26.65 -11.74
CA PHE A 74 -8.06 26.28 -11.52
C PHE A 74 -8.43 24.95 -12.18
N CYS A 75 -8.02 24.68 -13.41
CA CYS A 75 -8.23 23.39 -14.07
C CYS A 75 -7.59 22.23 -13.30
N VAL A 76 -6.40 22.45 -12.73
CA VAL A 76 -5.71 21.47 -11.88
C VAL A 76 -6.47 21.27 -10.56
N GLU A 77 -6.98 22.35 -9.94
CA GLU A 77 -7.83 22.27 -8.75
C GLU A 77 -9.16 21.54 -9.03
N LEU A 78 -9.76 21.71 -10.21
CA LEU A 78 -10.94 20.94 -10.63
C LEU A 78 -10.63 19.45 -10.75
N GLY A 79 -9.46 19.08 -11.30
CA GLY A 79 -8.98 17.71 -11.32
C GLY A 79 -8.80 17.13 -9.90
N ALA A 80 -8.18 17.91 -8.99
CA ALA A 80 -8.02 17.53 -7.59
C ALA A 80 -9.38 17.34 -6.90
N PHE A 81 -10.32 18.24 -7.12
CA PHE A 81 -11.68 18.13 -6.58
C PHE A 81 -12.41 16.91 -7.11
N ALA A 82 -12.27 16.59 -8.41
CA ALA A 82 -12.87 15.40 -8.99
C ALA A 82 -12.33 14.12 -8.33
N ASP A 83 -11.02 14.04 -8.07
CA ASP A 83 -10.42 12.91 -7.35
C ASP A 83 -10.90 12.83 -5.89
N ILE A 84 -10.95 13.97 -5.20
CA ILE A 84 -11.52 14.05 -3.84
C ILE A 84 -12.99 13.63 -3.84
N LEU A 85 -13.79 14.02 -4.83
CA LEU A 85 -15.18 13.61 -4.96
C LEU A 85 -15.30 12.09 -5.07
N ILE A 86 -14.52 11.46 -5.96
CA ILE A 86 -14.50 9.99 -6.09
C ILE A 86 -14.07 9.33 -4.77
N PHE A 87 -13.08 9.88 -4.10
CA PHE A 87 -12.66 9.42 -2.78
C PHE A 87 -13.78 9.54 -1.74
N LEU A 88 -14.45 10.69 -1.63
CA LEU A 88 -15.55 10.93 -0.68
C LEU A 88 -16.75 10.04 -0.96
N VAL A 89 -17.13 9.83 -2.23
CA VAL A 89 -18.20 8.89 -2.59
C VAL A 89 -17.80 7.47 -2.22
N THR A 90 -16.57 7.06 -2.52
CA THR A 90 -16.04 5.74 -2.14
C THR A 90 -16.14 5.55 -0.63
N MET A 91 -15.56 6.46 0.14
CA MET A 91 -15.46 6.37 1.60
C MET A 91 -16.77 6.64 2.34
N GLY A 92 -17.78 7.21 1.66
CA GLY A 92 -19.11 7.46 2.22
C GLY A 92 -19.88 6.19 2.61
N ARG A 93 -19.45 5.02 2.12
CA ARG A 93 -19.96 3.71 2.56
C ARG A 93 -18.82 2.82 3.05
N TYR A 94 -19.17 1.84 3.88
CA TYR A 94 -18.25 0.83 4.37
C TYR A 94 -19.01 -0.46 4.60
N VAL A 95 -18.38 -1.59 4.29
CA VAL A 95 -18.87 -2.92 4.64
C VAL A 95 -17.75 -3.72 5.26
N ASP A 96 -18.03 -4.28 6.43
CA ASP A 96 -17.19 -5.30 7.06
C ASP A 96 -17.89 -6.64 6.87
N ARG A 97 -17.21 -7.55 6.18
CA ARG A 97 -17.73 -8.89 5.88
C ARG A 97 -17.26 -9.96 6.85
N SER A 98 -16.48 -9.62 7.87
CA SER A 98 -15.89 -10.62 8.78
C SER A 98 -16.96 -11.42 9.52
N THR A 99 -18.00 -10.76 10.04
CA THR A 99 -19.13 -11.44 10.69
C THR A 99 -19.97 -12.27 9.71
N GLU A 100 -20.08 -11.82 8.45
CA GLU A 100 -20.74 -12.59 7.40
C GLU A 100 -19.93 -13.85 7.08
N ALA A 101 -18.60 -13.72 6.93
CA ALA A 101 -17.68 -14.82 6.72
C ALA A 101 -17.69 -15.82 7.89
N ASP A 102 -17.74 -15.37 9.15
CA ASP A 102 -17.86 -16.23 10.34
C ASP A 102 -19.09 -17.13 10.28
N ARG A 103 -20.24 -16.55 9.92
CA ARG A 103 -21.49 -17.32 9.79
C ARG A 103 -21.39 -18.30 8.62
N MET A 104 -20.95 -17.82 7.46
CA MET A 104 -20.87 -18.63 6.25
C MET A 104 -19.87 -19.77 6.40
N GLU A 105 -18.72 -19.56 7.04
CA GLU A 105 -17.75 -20.61 7.32
C GLU A 105 -18.37 -21.73 8.18
N ARG A 106 -19.02 -21.36 9.30
CA ARG A 106 -19.66 -22.35 10.19
C ARG A 106 -20.71 -23.18 9.46
N ASP A 107 -21.60 -22.52 8.73
CA ASP A 107 -22.73 -23.19 8.08
C ASP A 107 -22.28 -24.01 6.85
N TYR A 108 -21.29 -23.51 6.10
CA TYR A 108 -20.82 -24.15 4.86
C TYR A 108 -19.97 -25.38 5.14
N PHE A 109 -19.08 -25.33 6.14
CA PHE A 109 -18.20 -26.45 6.49
C PHE A 109 -18.79 -27.43 7.52
N ALA A 110 -20.01 -27.19 8.00
CA ALA A 110 -20.79 -28.19 8.75
C ALA A 110 -21.39 -29.27 7.82
N GLN A 111 -21.37 -29.04 6.51
CA GLN A 111 -21.84 -29.98 5.50
C GLN A 111 -20.84 -31.13 5.29
N ASP A 112 -21.27 -32.18 4.60
CA ASP A 112 -20.40 -33.31 4.26
C ASP A 112 -19.17 -32.82 3.46
N PRO A 113 -17.92 -33.08 3.91
CA PRO A 113 -16.72 -32.72 3.17
C PRO A 113 -16.70 -33.20 1.72
N ALA A 114 -17.39 -34.30 1.39
CA ALA A 114 -17.48 -34.79 0.02
C ALA A 114 -18.23 -33.83 -0.93
N SER A 115 -19.15 -33.02 -0.39
CA SER A 115 -19.93 -32.02 -1.13
C SER A 115 -19.15 -30.74 -1.42
N LEU A 116 -17.98 -30.57 -0.79
CA LEU A 116 -17.15 -29.40 -1.01
C LEU A 116 -16.62 -29.36 -2.46
N PRO A 117 -16.57 -28.17 -3.06
CA PRO A 117 -16.07 -27.99 -4.40
C PRO A 117 -14.57 -28.25 -4.49
N THR A 118 -14.10 -28.47 -5.69
CA THR A 118 -12.66 -28.58 -5.96
C THR A 118 -12.03 -27.19 -6.10
N VAL A 119 -10.78 -27.04 -5.62
CA VAL A 119 -10.03 -25.80 -5.67
C VAL A 119 -8.63 -26.06 -6.25
N ASP A 120 -8.30 -25.32 -7.30
CA ASP A 120 -6.95 -25.25 -7.82
C ASP A 120 -6.24 -24.01 -7.27
N VAL A 121 -5.01 -24.16 -6.77
CA VAL A 121 -4.16 -23.05 -6.35
C VAL A 121 -3.13 -22.79 -7.44
N PHE A 122 -3.13 -21.58 -8.00
CA PHE A 122 -2.15 -21.13 -8.99
C PHE A 122 -1.09 -20.26 -8.33
N ILE A 123 0.17 -20.68 -8.47
CA ILE A 123 1.37 -19.95 -8.08
C ILE A 123 2.18 -19.62 -9.34
N PRO A 124 1.86 -18.52 -10.05
CA PRO A 124 2.64 -18.09 -11.20
C PRO A 124 4.00 -17.55 -10.76
N THR A 125 5.05 -17.97 -11.45
CA THR A 125 6.43 -17.57 -11.16
C THR A 125 7.22 -17.34 -12.46
N TYR A 126 8.13 -16.37 -12.41
CA TYR A 126 9.05 -16.05 -13.49
C TYR A 126 10.48 -16.32 -13.07
N ASN A 127 11.05 -15.52 -12.17
CA ASN A 127 12.46 -15.58 -11.78
C ASN A 127 12.70 -15.64 -10.27
N GLU A 128 11.65 -15.85 -9.47
CA GLU A 128 11.78 -15.90 -8.02
C GLU A 128 12.67 -17.08 -7.57
N PRO A 129 13.54 -16.88 -6.57
CA PRO A 129 14.41 -17.92 -6.05
C PRO A 129 13.67 -18.89 -5.12
N LEU A 130 14.33 -19.99 -4.75
CA LEU A 130 13.75 -21.04 -3.90
C LEU A 130 13.29 -20.51 -2.54
N ASP A 131 14.07 -19.64 -1.90
CA ASP A 131 13.76 -19.07 -0.58
C ASP A 131 12.49 -18.22 -0.56
N VAL A 132 12.05 -17.72 -1.71
CA VAL A 132 10.75 -17.04 -1.88
C VAL A 132 9.66 -18.05 -2.20
N LEU A 133 9.87 -18.89 -3.22
CA LEU A 133 8.87 -19.84 -3.70
C LEU A 133 8.49 -20.90 -2.69
N GLU A 134 9.46 -21.40 -1.91
CA GLU A 134 9.22 -22.45 -0.92
C GLU A 134 8.19 -22.00 0.11
N ARG A 135 8.22 -20.73 0.53
CA ARG A 135 7.31 -20.20 1.54
C ARG A 135 5.87 -20.29 1.04
N THR A 136 5.65 -19.85 -0.19
CA THR A 136 4.33 -19.84 -0.83
C THR A 136 3.83 -21.24 -1.14
N ILE A 137 4.68 -22.14 -1.66
CA ILE A 137 4.32 -23.53 -1.95
C ILE A 137 3.93 -24.27 -0.66
N ILE A 138 4.73 -24.13 0.40
CA ILE A 138 4.45 -24.76 1.68
C ILE A 138 3.20 -24.16 2.34
N GLY A 139 3.01 -22.85 2.28
CA GLY A 139 1.77 -22.22 2.76
C GLY A 139 0.53 -22.73 2.03
N ALA A 140 0.59 -22.89 0.71
CA ALA A 140 -0.50 -23.44 -0.10
C ALA A 140 -0.80 -24.91 0.28
N LEU A 141 0.22 -25.72 0.53
CA LEU A 141 0.06 -27.09 1.01
C LEU A 141 -0.58 -27.17 2.41
N ALA A 142 -0.43 -26.12 3.23
CA ALA A 142 -0.95 -26.02 4.59
C ALA A 142 -2.39 -25.48 4.68
N LEU A 143 -3.02 -25.13 3.55
CA LEU A 143 -4.44 -24.74 3.49
C LEU A 143 -5.34 -25.81 4.13
N ASP A 144 -6.25 -25.37 4.99
CA ASP A 144 -7.24 -26.21 5.66
C ASP A 144 -8.42 -26.48 4.72
N TYR A 145 -8.25 -27.52 3.90
CA TYR A 145 -9.22 -28.00 2.92
C TYR A 145 -9.01 -29.51 2.66
N PRO A 146 -10.05 -30.28 2.27
CA PRO A 146 -9.87 -31.70 1.93
C PRO A 146 -8.80 -31.90 0.86
N LYS A 147 -7.84 -32.79 1.14
CA LYS A 147 -6.65 -32.97 0.29
C LYS A 147 -6.98 -33.55 -1.09
N ASP A 148 -8.07 -34.30 -1.21
CA ASP A 148 -8.60 -34.81 -2.48
C ASP A 148 -9.33 -33.74 -3.31
N LYS A 149 -9.62 -32.58 -2.73
CA LYS A 149 -10.29 -31.45 -3.37
C LYS A 149 -9.36 -30.26 -3.64
N LEU A 150 -8.11 -30.32 -3.21
CA LEU A 150 -7.14 -29.24 -3.30
C LEU A 150 -5.96 -29.65 -4.18
N THR A 151 -5.74 -28.93 -5.27
CA THR A 151 -4.59 -29.17 -6.16
C THR A 151 -3.74 -27.91 -6.31
N ILE A 152 -2.43 -28.02 -6.08
CA ILE A 152 -1.50 -26.89 -6.18
C ILE A 152 -0.73 -26.97 -7.49
N TYR A 153 -0.76 -25.89 -8.26
CA TYR A 153 -0.07 -25.71 -9.54
C TYR A 153 0.96 -24.59 -9.45
N VAL A 154 2.23 -24.93 -9.66
CA VAL A 154 3.33 -23.98 -9.81
C VAL A 154 3.54 -23.72 -11.29
N LEU A 155 3.20 -22.51 -11.75
CA LEU A 155 3.19 -22.15 -13.17
C LEU A 155 4.49 -21.41 -13.51
N ASP A 156 5.43 -22.06 -14.20
CA ASP A 156 6.81 -21.59 -14.36
C ASP A 156 7.14 -21.12 -15.79
N ASP A 157 7.29 -19.81 -15.94
CA ASP A 157 7.67 -19.14 -17.20
C ASP A 157 9.18 -19.18 -17.49
N LYS A 158 10.00 -19.81 -16.66
CA LYS A 158 11.43 -20.01 -16.92
C LYS A 158 11.83 -21.47 -17.11
N ARG A 159 10.90 -22.43 -16.98
CA ARG A 159 11.16 -23.86 -17.22
C ARG A 159 12.35 -24.37 -16.41
N ARG A 160 12.44 -23.99 -15.13
CA ARG A 160 13.56 -24.26 -14.24
C ARG A 160 13.56 -25.72 -13.80
N GLY A 161 14.64 -26.45 -14.13
CA GLY A 161 14.78 -27.87 -13.78
C GLY A 161 14.75 -28.14 -12.28
N TRP A 162 15.46 -27.32 -11.49
CA TRP A 162 15.46 -27.42 -10.03
C TRP A 162 14.06 -27.23 -9.43
N LEU A 163 13.23 -26.36 -10.02
CA LEU A 163 11.89 -26.09 -9.53
C LEU A 163 10.96 -27.29 -9.80
N ARG A 164 11.13 -27.97 -10.93
CA ARG A 164 10.42 -29.22 -11.23
C ARG A 164 10.73 -30.30 -10.19
N GLU A 165 12.00 -30.47 -9.86
CA GLU A 165 12.46 -31.43 -8.85
C GLU A 165 11.88 -31.12 -7.47
N TYR A 166 11.93 -29.84 -7.06
CA TYR A 166 11.33 -29.38 -5.80
C TYR A 166 9.82 -29.59 -5.77
N CYS A 167 9.11 -29.29 -6.87
CA CYS A 167 7.67 -29.52 -6.96
C CYS A 167 7.32 -31.01 -6.83
N GLN A 168 8.11 -31.88 -7.46
CA GLN A 168 7.96 -33.33 -7.35
C GLN A 168 8.19 -33.83 -5.92
N GLU A 169 9.22 -33.31 -5.23
CA GLU A 169 9.49 -33.63 -3.82
C GLU A 169 8.30 -33.25 -2.93
N LYS A 170 7.71 -32.07 -3.15
CA LYS A 170 6.58 -31.56 -2.36
C LYS A 170 5.21 -32.10 -2.78
N GLY A 171 5.13 -32.85 -3.88
CA GLY A 171 3.88 -33.40 -4.40
C GLY A 171 2.94 -32.36 -5.02
N VAL A 172 3.48 -31.28 -5.57
CA VAL A 172 2.71 -30.24 -6.29
C VAL A 172 2.97 -30.31 -7.80
N ILE A 173 2.05 -29.79 -8.60
CA ILE A 173 2.11 -29.91 -10.06
C ILE A 173 2.93 -28.76 -10.64
N HIS A 174 4.07 -29.07 -11.26
CA HIS A 174 4.86 -28.11 -12.04
C HIS A 174 4.31 -28.01 -13.46
N VAL A 175 3.96 -26.80 -13.89
CA VAL A 175 3.44 -26.52 -15.23
C VAL A 175 4.34 -25.52 -15.93
N THR A 176 4.66 -25.80 -17.19
CA THR A 176 5.39 -24.89 -18.06
C THR A 176 4.65 -24.70 -19.37
N ARG A 177 5.12 -23.74 -20.18
CA ARG A 177 4.62 -23.47 -21.53
C ARG A 177 5.79 -23.17 -22.49
N PRO A 178 5.59 -23.29 -23.82
CA PRO A 178 6.68 -23.11 -24.79
C PRO A 178 7.14 -21.66 -24.96
N ASP A 179 6.25 -20.69 -24.74
CA ASP A 179 6.55 -19.25 -24.86
C ASP A 179 6.18 -18.49 -23.59
N ASN A 180 6.56 -17.20 -23.52
CA ASN A 180 6.20 -16.29 -22.42
C ASN A 180 5.23 -15.20 -22.87
N SER A 181 4.36 -15.51 -23.85
CA SER A 181 3.36 -14.57 -24.35
C SER A 181 2.45 -14.09 -23.21
N HIS A 182 2.06 -12.82 -23.22
CA HIS A 182 1.08 -12.29 -22.24
C HIS A 182 1.47 -12.43 -20.76
N ALA A 183 2.76 -12.61 -20.44
CA ALA A 183 3.30 -12.66 -19.07
C ALA A 183 2.44 -13.52 -18.12
N LYS A 184 2.15 -13.03 -16.90
CA LYS A 184 1.40 -13.75 -15.87
C LYS A 184 0.00 -14.19 -16.32
N ALA A 185 -0.74 -13.34 -17.04
CA ALA A 185 -2.06 -13.70 -17.57
C ALA A 185 -1.99 -14.91 -18.52
N GLY A 186 -1.03 -14.89 -19.44
CA GLY A 186 -0.79 -16.03 -20.34
C GLY A 186 -0.38 -17.30 -19.60
N ASN A 187 0.42 -17.16 -18.55
CA ASN A 187 0.86 -18.28 -17.73
C ASN A 187 -0.32 -18.93 -16.97
N MET A 188 -1.18 -18.10 -16.36
CA MET A 188 -2.42 -18.56 -15.71
C MET A 188 -3.38 -19.20 -16.72
N ASN A 189 -3.53 -18.63 -17.92
CA ASN A 189 -4.34 -19.22 -18.98
C ASN A 189 -3.80 -20.57 -19.49
N ASN A 190 -2.48 -20.77 -19.47
CA ASN A 190 -1.91 -22.09 -19.71
C ASN A 190 -2.26 -23.07 -18.57
N GLY A 191 -2.22 -22.61 -17.32
CA GLY A 191 -2.69 -23.35 -16.15
C GLY A 191 -4.16 -23.78 -16.26
N LEU A 192 -5.04 -22.91 -16.78
CA LEU A 192 -6.46 -23.23 -16.99
C LEU A 192 -6.67 -24.46 -17.88
N LYS A 193 -5.79 -24.71 -18.86
CA LYS A 193 -5.89 -25.84 -19.81
C LYS A 193 -5.61 -27.20 -19.17
N VAL A 194 -4.88 -27.23 -18.06
CA VAL A 194 -4.41 -28.47 -17.39
C VAL A 194 -5.02 -28.68 -16.01
N SER A 195 -5.94 -27.82 -15.62
CA SER A 195 -6.57 -27.78 -14.30
C SER A 195 -8.10 -27.80 -14.44
N ARG A 196 -8.82 -28.28 -13.43
CA ARG A 196 -10.27 -28.60 -13.54
C ARG A 196 -11.10 -28.19 -12.32
N GLY A 197 -10.49 -27.58 -11.31
CA GLY A 197 -11.12 -27.21 -10.05
C GLY A 197 -12.23 -26.18 -10.23
N ASP A 198 -13.33 -26.31 -9.49
CA ASP A 198 -14.48 -25.39 -9.57
C ASP A 198 -14.09 -23.93 -9.26
N TYR A 199 -13.08 -23.75 -8.42
CA TYR A 199 -12.51 -22.45 -8.05
C TYR A 199 -10.99 -22.42 -8.25
N ILE A 200 -10.47 -21.22 -8.49
CA ILE A 200 -9.04 -20.96 -8.73
C ILE A 200 -8.57 -19.93 -7.71
N ALA A 201 -7.76 -20.34 -6.74
CA ALA A 201 -7.07 -19.44 -5.82
C ALA A 201 -5.74 -19.00 -6.45
N ILE A 202 -5.41 -17.71 -6.38
CA ILE A 202 -4.24 -17.12 -7.04
C ILE A 202 -3.37 -16.46 -5.99
N PHE A 203 -2.12 -16.91 -5.90
CA PHE A 203 -1.09 -16.32 -5.06
C PHE A 203 0.15 -16.06 -5.89
N ASP A 204 0.65 -14.83 -5.87
CA ASP A 204 1.97 -14.54 -6.41
C ASP A 204 3.04 -15.37 -5.68
N ALA A 205 4.14 -15.64 -6.38
CA ALA A 205 5.26 -16.46 -5.88
C ALA A 205 5.80 -16.02 -4.50
N ASP A 206 5.61 -14.76 -4.13
CA ASP A 206 6.03 -14.15 -2.88
C ASP A 206 4.89 -13.93 -1.87
N PHE A 207 3.71 -14.53 -2.05
CA PHE A 207 2.58 -14.43 -1.12
C PHE A 207 2.19 -15.79 -0.53
N VAL A 208 2.46 -15.94 0.76
CA VAL A 208 2.11 -17.12 1.54
C VAL A 208 0.65 -17.03 2.00
N PRO A 209 -0.23 -17.98 1.64
CA PRO A 209 -1.60 -17.99 2.13
C PRO A 209 -1.67 -18.50 3.58
N TYR A 210 -2.63 -17.98 4.34
CA TYR A 210 -2.92 -18.46 5.69
C TYR A 210 -3.78 -19.72 5.61
N ARG A 211 -3.65 -20.60 6.61
CA ARG A 211 -4.31 -21.92 6.62
C ARG A 211 -5.82 -21.82 6.42
N ASN A 212 -6.45 -20.79 6.98
CA ASN A 212 -7.88 -20.57 6.91
C ASN A 212 -8.37 -19.85 5.62
N PHE A 213 -7.49 -19.46 4.69
CA PHE A 213 -7.87 -18.66 3.51
C PHE A 213 -9.08 -19.23 2.75
N LEU A 214 -9.08 -20.54 2.43
CA LEU A 214 -10.18 -21.16 1.68
C LEU A 214 -11.46 -21.26 2.51
N ARG A 215 -11.34 -21.50 3.82
CA ARG A 215 -12.50 -21.56 4.72
C ARG A 215 -13.26 -20.24 4.80
N ARG A 216 -12.51 -19.15 4.77
CA ARG A 216 -13.05 -17.79 4.83
C ARG A 216 -13.60 -17.30 3.49
N THR A 217 -13.10 -17.82 2.37
CA THR A 217 -13.40 -17.27 1.04
C THR A 217 -14.34 -18.11 0.19
N VAL A 218 -14.21 -19.44 0.19
CA VAL A 218 -15.06 -20.34 -0.62
C VAL A 218 -16.56 -20.17 -0.35
N PRO A 219 -17.04 -20.01 0.90
CA PRO A 219 -18.48 -19.91 1.17
C PRO A 219 -19.18 -18.77 0.44
N PHE A 220 -18.48 -17.67 0.10
CA PHE A 220 -19.06 -16.54 -0.63
C PHE A 220 -19.65 -16.92 -1.98
N PHE A 221 -19.13 -17.99 -2.61
CA PHE A 221 -19.63 -18.47 -3.90
C PHE A 221 -20.96 -19.20 -3.84
N GLN A 222 -21.61 -19.29 -2.67
CA GLN A 222 -23.03 -19.63 -2.59
C GLN A 222 -23.89 -18.63 -3.36
N ASP A 223 -23.47 -17.37 -3.48
CA ASP A 223 -24.06 -16.42 -4.42
C ASP A 223 -23.48 -16.68 -5.83
N PRO A 224 -24.30 -17.15 -6.80
CA PRO A 224 -23.84 -17.45 -8.15
C PRO A 224 -23.36 -16.20 -8.91
N THR A 225 -23.74 -15.01 -8.45
CA THR A 225 -23.31 -13.73 -9.05
C THR A 225 -21.90 -13.33 -8.64
N ILE A 226 -21.30 -13.96 -7.62
CA ILE A 226 -19.91 -13.67 -7.23
C ILE A 226 -18.95 -14.42 -8.16
N GLY A 227 -18.09 -13.65 -8.82
CA GLY A 227 -17.02 -14.14 -9.69
C GLY A 227 -15.66 -14.18 -9.00
N ILE A 228 -15.37 -13.23 -8.10
CA ILE A 228 -14.09 -13.13 -7.36
C ILE A 228 -14.34 -12.75 -5.91
N VAL A 229 -13.57 -13.36 -5.01
CA VAL A 229 -13.36 -12.87 -3.63
C VAL A 229 -11.90 -12.47 -3.50
N GLN A 230 -11.65 -11.20 -3.16
CA GLN A 230 -10.34 -10.62 -2.93
C GLN A 230 -10.11 -10.43 -1.43
N THR A 231 -8.90 -10.71 -0.96
CA THR A 231 -8.45 -10.39 0.41
C THR A 231 -7.33 -9.34 0.36
N PRO A 232 -7.10 -8.59 1.45
CA PRO A 232 -5.94 -7.72 1.58
C PRO A 232 -4.61 -8.43 1.27
N GLN A 233 -3.69 -7.71 0.63
CA GLN A 233 -2.29 -8.10 0.58
C GLN A 233 -1.60 -7.52 1.81
N HIS A 234 -1.03 -8.33 2.69
CA HIS A 234 -0.20 -7.86 3.80
C HIS A 234 1.26 -8.17 3.53
N PHE A 235 2.17 -7.35 4.06
CA PHE A 235 3.60 -7.54 3.87
C PHE A 235 4.28 -7.82 5.20
N PHE A 236 5.20 -8.79 5.20
CA PHE A 236 6.00 -9.09 6.40
C PHE A 236 7.30 -8.30 6.46
N ASN A 237 7.78 -7.81 5.31
CA ASN A 237 8.87 -6.86 5.22
C ASN A 237 8.36 -5.42 5.13
N LYS A 238 9.28 -4.48 5.39
CA LYS A 238 9.00 -3.05 5.38
C LYS A 238 9.39 -2.47 4.03
N ASP A 239 8.54 -1.59 3.51
CA ASP A 239 8.75 -0.95 2.21
C ASP A 239 9.89 0.09 2.29
N PRO A 240 10.57 0.40 1.17
CA PRO A 240 11.73 1.30 1.16
C PRO A 240 11.44 2.69 1.73
N VAL A 241 10.22 3.20 1.56
CA VAL A 241 9.84 4.52 2.03
C VAL A 241 9.80 4.53 3.56
N GLN A 242 9.19 3.51 4.18
CA GLN A 242 9.17 3.35 5.63
C GLN A 242 10.60 3.26 6.19
N SER A 243 11.43 2.42 5.57
CA SER A 243 12.80 2.19 6.04
C SER A 243 13.70 3.42 5.91
N ASN A 244 13.65 4.12 4.78
CA ASN A 244 14.50 5.27 4.52
C ASN A 244 14.16 6.45 5.46
N LEU A 245 12.90 6.54 5.90
CA LEU A 245 12.42 7.51 6.89
C LEU A 245 12.60 7.05 8.35
N SER A 246 13.06 5.83 8.61
CA SER A 246 13.15 5.24 9.97
C SER A 246 11.79 5.12 10.67
N LEU A 247 10.74 4.77 9.92
CA LEU A 247 9.37 4.67 10.41
C LEU A 247 8.85 3.23 10.45
N GLU A 248 9.72 2.23 10.36
CA GLU A 248 9.41 0.80 10.23
C GLU A 248 8.53 0.24 11.35
N LYS A 249 8.67 0.81 12.55
CA LYS A 249 7.96 0.39 13.78
C LYS A 249 6.69 1.19 14.06
N VAL A 250 6.52 2.33 13.38
CA VAL A 250 5.55 3.36 13.81
C VAL A 250 4.65 3.86 12.69
N TRP A 251 5.00 3.63 11.42
CA TRP A 251 4.19 3.98 10.26
C TRP A 251 3.89 2.72 9.42
N PRO A 252 2.63 2.49 9.00
CA PRO A 252 2.25 1.34 8.18
C PRO A 252 2.61 1.48 6.70
N ASP A 253 2.67 0.38 5.95
CA ASP A 253 2.99 0.50 4.51
C ASP A 253 1.95 1.36 3.78
N GLU A 254 2.39 2.05 2.72
CA GLU A 254 1.56 3.02 1.99
C GLU A 254 0.28 2.40 1.42
N GLN A 255 0.25 1.09 1.19
CA GLN A 255 -0.89 0.39 0.62
C GLN A 255 -2.01 0.10 1.65
N ARG A 256 -1.77 0.29 2.96
CA ARG A 256 -2.79 0.07 4.00
C ARG A 256 -4.03 0.92 3.83
N LEU A 257 -3.88 2.18 3.38
CA LEU A 257 -5.05 3.03 3.09
C LEU A 257 -5.97 2.36 2.05
N PHE A 258 -5.37 1.78 1.01
CA PHE A 258 -6.13 1.09 -0.02
C PHE A 258 -6.76 -0.20 0.52
N PHE A 259 -5.95 -1.12 1.05
CA PHE A 259 -6.44 -2.45 1.42
C PHE A 259 -7.33 -2.44 2.67
N ASP A 260 -7.01 -1.67 3.70
CA ASP A 260 -7.74 -1.75 4.96
C ASP A 260 -9.04 -0.92 4.93
N GLU A 261 -9.08 0.14 4.11
CA GLU A 261 -10.15 1.14 4.17
C GLU A 261 -10.84 1.33 2.81
N MET A 262 -10.11 1.66 1.75
CA MET A 262 -10.74 1.96 0.45
C MET A 262 -11.36 0.73 -0.20
N ALA A 263 -10.71 -0.43 -0.18
CA ALA A 263 -11.18 -1.64 -0.87
C ALA A 263 -12.49 -2.17 -0.27
N ALA A 264 -12.62 -2.16 1.06
CA ALA A 264 -13.87 -2.45 1.75
C ALA A 264 -14.96 -1.40 1.44
N SER A 265 -14.59 -0.12 1.38
CA SER A 265 -15.52 0.95 1.01
C SER A 265 -16.02 0.83 -0.44
N ARG A 266 -15.14 0.44 -1.37
CA ARG A 266 -15.48 0.11 -2.77
C ARG A 266 -16.37 -1.13 -2.87
N ASP A 267 -16.18 -2.12 -2.01
CA ASP A 267 -17.03 -3.32 -1.98
C ASP A 267 -18.48 -2.99 -1.56
N ALA A 268 -18.67 -2.04 -0.64
CA ALA A 268 -20.00 -1.55 -0.28
C ALA A 268 -20.77 -0.96 -1.49
N TRP A 269 -20.04 -0.57 -2.53
CA TRP A 269 -20.55 -0.05 -3.79
C TRP A 269 -20.53 -1.07 -4.95
N ASN A 270 -20.12 -2.32 -4.71
CA ASN A 270 -19.87 -3.34 -5.75
C ASN A 270 -18.85 -2.91 -6.82
N VAL A 271 -17.83 -2.13 -6.44
CA VAL A 271 -16.74 -1.65 -7.33
C VAL A 271 -15.35 -1.95 -6.77
N SER A 272 -15.26 -2.89 -5.82
CA SER A 272 -13.97 -3.47 -5.44
C SER A 272 -13.44 -4.34 -6.58
N PHE A 273 -12.12 -4.52 -6.64
CA PHE A 273 -11.46 -5.18 -7.75
C PHE A 273 -10.36 -6.13 -7.29
N CYS A 274 -9.99 -7.05 -8.18
CA CYS A 274 -8.92 -8.01 -8.00
C CYS A 274 -7.56 -7.31 -8.11
N CYS A 275 -6.65 -7.63 -7.19
CA CYS A 275 -5.29 -7.09 -7.13
C CYS A 275 -4.24 -8.13 -7.56
N GLY A 276 -4.65 -9.15 -8.31
CA GLY A 276 -3.77 -10.11 -8.99
C GLY A 276 -3.25 -11.24 -8.12
N SER A 277 -3.32 -11.12 -6.81
CA SER A 277 -2.91 -12.13 -5.82
C SER A 277 -3.86 -12.06 -4.62
N CYS A 278 -3.81 -13.08 -3.76
CA CYS A 278 -4.62 -13.15 -2.54
C CYS A 278 -6.12 -13.11 -2.88
N SER A 279 -6.50 -13.88 -3.89
CA SER A 279 -7.87 -13.92 -4.40
C SER A 279 -8.25 -15.33 -4.81
N ILE A 280 -9.55 -15.56 -4.85
CA ILE A 280 -10.14 -16.78 -5.39
C ILE A 280 -11.21 -16.39 -6.41
N ALA A 281 -11.21 -17.07 -7.55
CA ALA A 281 -12.12 -16.83 -8.66
C ALA A 281 -12.96 -18.08 -8.96
N ARG A 282 -14.22 -17.88 -9.33
CA ARG A 282 -15.08 -18.93 -9.88
C ARG A 282 -14.61 -19.29 -11.28
N ARG A 283 -14.24 -20.56 -11.52
CA ARG A 283 -13.75 -21.01 -12.83
C ARG A 283 -14.75 -20.70 -13.96
N ALA A 284 -16.02 -21.02 -13.76
CA ALA A 284 -17.06 -20.73 -14.75
C ALA A 284 -17.13 -19.24 -15.12
N ALA A 285 -16.90 -18.33 -14.16
CA ALA A 285 -16.86 -16.90 -14.45
C ALA A 285 -15.62 -16.51 -15.27
N VAL A 286 -14.46 -17.11 -14.97
CA VAL A 286 -13.21 -16.94 -15.73
C VAL A 286 -13.38 -17.45 -17.17
N GLU A 287 -14.05 -18.59 -17.37
CA GLU A 287 -14.32 -19.13 -18.71
C GLU A 287 -15.27 -18.24 -19.52
N VAL A 288 -16.32 -17.70 -18.89
CA VAL A 288 -17.28 -16.77 -19.53
C VAL A 288 -16.63 -15.48 -20.04
N ILE A 289 -15.56 -15.01 -19.39
CA ILE A 289 -14.79 -13.85 -19.86
C ILE A 289 -13.68 -14.22 -20.85
N GLY A 290 -13.51 -15.51 -21.19
CA GLY A 290 -12.52 -15.99 -22.14
C GLY A 290 -11.13 -16.29 -21.54
N GLY A 291 -11.06 -16.52 -20.23
CA GLY A 291 -9.81 -16.66 -19.47
C GLY A 291 -9.37 -15.35 -18.81
N PHE A 292 -8.17 -15.34 -18.23
CA PHE A 292 -7.57 -14.13 -17.70
C PHE A 292 -7.18 -13.18 -18.85
N PRO A 293 -7.74 -11.96 -18.90
CA PRO A 293 -7.48 -11.02 -19.99
C PRO A 293 -6.05 -10.49 -19.95
N HIS A 294 -5.48 -10.18 -21.12
CA HIS A 294 -4.05 -9.86 -21.26
C HIS A 294 -3.75 -8.58 -22.03
N ASP A 295 -4.77 -7.79 -22.36
CA ASP A 295 -4.61 -6.57 -23.17
C ASP A 295 -4.04 -5.39 -22.37
N SER A 296 -4.07 -5.48 -21.03
CA SER A 296 -3.42 -4.55 -20.11
C SER A 296 -2.29 -5.25 -19.34
N ILE A 297 -1.29 -4.47 -18.94
CA ILE A 297 -0.23 -4.91 -18.01
C ILE A 297 -0.78 -5.22 -16.61
N THR A 298 -1.95 -4.67 -16.27
CA THR A 298 -2.71 -4.99 -15.04
C THR A 298 -3.86 -5.91 -15.42
N GLU A 299 -3.55 -7.20 -15.60
CA GLU A 299 -4.53 -8.23 -15.98
C GLU A 299 -5.62 -8.41 -14.93
N ASP A 300 -5.29 -8.12 -13.68
CA ASP A 300 -6.12 -8.27 -12.49
C ASP A 300 -7.31 -7.29 -12.48
N LEU A 301 -7.05 -6.00 -12.64
CA LEU A 301 -8.07 -4.97 -12.81
C LEU A 301 -8.94 -5.26 -14.03
N LEU A 302 -8.31 -5.71 -15.12
CA LEU A 302 -9.00 -6.05 -16.36
C LEU A 302 -9.89 -7.30 -16.21
N THR A 303 -9.48 -8.27 -15.37
CA THR A 303 -10.30 -9.42 -14.98
C THR A 303 -11.57 -8.94 -14.30
N THR A 304 -11.47 -8.03 -13.32
CA THR A 304 -12.64 -7.44 -12.67
C THR A 304 -13.56 -6.74 -13.67
N LEU A 305 -13.02 -5.85 -14.50
CA LEU A 305 -13.83 -5.14 -15.50
C LEU A 305 -14.53 -6.10 -16.46
N SER A 306 -13.84 -7.17 -16.89
CA SER A 306 -14.39 -8.18 -17.77
C SER A 306 -15.51 -8.98 -17.09
N MET A 307 -15.36 -9.31 -15.80
CA MET A 307 -16.40 -9.96 -15.00
C MET A 307 -17.62 -9.05 -14.79
N LEU A 308 -17.40 -7.78 -14.45
CA LEU A 308 -18.48 -6.80 -14.30
C LEU A 308 -19.26 -6.61 -15.61
N ASN A 309 -18.58 -6.59 -16.76
CA ASN A 309 -19.21 -6.55 -18.08
C ASN A 309 -20.13 -7.77 -18.36
N LYS A 310 -19.94 -8.88 -17.65
CA LYS A 310 -20.76 -10.09 -17.73
C LYS A 310 -21.77 -10.22 -16.58
N GLY A 311 -21.90 -9.19 -15.73
CA GLY A 311 -22.85 -9.17 -14.62
C GLY A 311 -22.38 -9.87 -13.33
N TYR A 312 -21.14 -10.39 -13.30
CA TYR A 312 -20.55 -10.91 -12.08
C TYR A 312 -20.17 -9.76 -11.13
N LYS A 313 -20.02 -10.09 -9.85
CA LYS A 313 -19.60 -9.20 -8.78
C LYS A 313 -18.26 -9.65 -8.20
N THR A 314 -17.51 -8.69 -7.69
CA THR A 314 -16.36 -8.94 -6.82
C THR A 314 -16.76 -8.70 -5.37
N ARG A 315 -16.20 -9.50 -4.47
CA ARG A 315 -16.27 -9.27 -3.02
C ARG A 315 -14.90 -8.99 -2.46
N TYR A 316 -14.87 -8.13 -1.45
CA TYR A 316 -13.67 -7.88 -0.66
C TYR A 316 -13.89 -8.36 0.77
N LEU A 317 -13.11 -9.35 1.20
CA LEU A 317 -13.06 -9.80 2.59
C LEU A 317 -11.84 -9.18 3.24
N ASN A 318 -12.05 -8.17 4.09
CA ASN A 318 -11.00 -7.37 4.71
C ASN A 318 -10.33 -8.09 5.89
N GLU A 319 -9.83 -9.30 5.64
CA GLU A 319 -9.15 -10.14 6.62
C GLU A 319 -7.73 -10.48 6.16
N ARG A 320 -6.82 -10.57 7.13
CA ARG A 320 -5.47 -11.06 6.91
C ARG A 320 -5.52 -12.55 6.65
N LEU A 321 -5.47 -12.94 5.39
CA LEU A 321 -5.52 -14.34 4.96
C LEU A 321 -4.31 -14.75 4.11
N SER A 322 -3.32 -13.86 4.02
CA SER A 322 -2.08 -14.06 3.28
C SER A 322 -1.07 -12.97 3.64
N MET A 323 0.20 -13.26 3.47
CA MET A 323 1.30 -12.30 3.66
C MET A 323 2.38 -12.49 2.62
N GLY A 324 3.00 -11.40 2.17
CA GLY A 324 4.02 -11.44 1.13
C GLY A 324 5.13 -10.42 1.26
N LEU A 325 5.90 -10.27 0.19
CA LEU A 325 7.02 -9.32 0.11
C LEU A 325 6.61 -8.00 -0.58
N ALA A 326 6.79 -6.90 0.13
CA ALA A 326 6.82 -5.56 -0.43
C ALA A 326 8.05 -5.38 -1.33
N ALA A 327 8.13 -4.25 -2.04
CA ALA A 327 9.34 -3.90 -2.78
C ALA A 327 10.53 -3.79 -1.81
N GLU A 328 11.66 -4.41 -2.14
CA GLU A 328 12.84 -4.43 -1.29
C GLU A 328 13.71 -3.17 -1.48
N ASN A 329 13.61 -2.50 -2.62
CA ASN A 329 14.35 -1.27 -2.91
C ASN A 329 13.55 -0.24 -3.70
N LEU A 330 14.05 1.00 -3.78
CA LEU A 330 13.41 2.11 -4.49
C LEU A 330 13.22 1.83 -5.99
N LYS A 331 14.17 1.13 -6.61
CA LYS A 331 14.08 0.73 -8.02
C LYS A 331 12.89 -0.20 -8.27
N GLY A 332 12.75 -1.25 -7.46
CA GLY A 332 11.61 -2.17 -7.49
C GLY A 332 10.28 -1.45 -7.19
N TYR A 333 10.30 -0.53 -6.21
CA TYR A 333 9.14 0.29 -5.83
C TYR A 333 8.59 1.11 -7.00
N PHE A 334 9.45 1.79 -7.77
CA PHE A 334 9.02 2.58 -8.93
C PHE A 334 8.69 1.74 -10.15
N VAL A 335 9.36 0.60 -10.37
CA VAL A 335 8.98 -0.34 -11.45
C VAL A 335 7.56 -0.86 -11.22
N GLN A 336 7.23 -1.24 -9.98
CA GLN A 336 5.91 -1.73 -9.61
C GLN A 336 4.82 -0.66 -9.81
N ARG A 337 4.99 0.53 -9.23
CA ARG A 337 4.03 1.64 -9.39
C ARG A 337 3.92 2.12 -10.84
N GLY A 338 5.03 2.15 -11.56
CA GLY A 338 5.06 2.48 -12.98
C GLY A 338 4.18 1.56 -13.81
N ARG A 339 4.21 0.25 -13.54
CA ARG A 339 3.33 -0.73 -14.17
C ARG A 339 1.87 -0.54 -13.79
N TRP A 340 1.56 -0.35 -12.51
CA TRP A 340 0.18 -0.12 -12.06
C TRP A 340 -0.43 1.13 -12.67
N CYS A 341 0.31 2.23 -12.68
CA CYS A 341 -0.09 3.48 -13.32
C CYS A 341 -0.37 3.27 -14.81
N ARG A 342 0.57 2.62 -15.53
CA ARG A 342 0.42 2.37 -16.97
C ARG A 342 -0.76 1.44 -17.26
N GLY A 343 -0.88 0.33 -16.54
CA GLY A 343 -1.97 -0.63 -16.73
C GLY A 343 -3.34 -0.05 -16.39
N GLY A 344 -3.43 0.74 -15.31
CA GLY A 344 -4.63 1.51 -14.98
C GLY A 344 -5.04 2.44 -16.13
N ILE A 345 -4.10 3.23 -16.66
CA ILE A 345 -4.34 4.13 -17.81
C ILE A 345 -4.64 3.33 -19.10
N GLN A 346 -4.04 2.16 -19.33
CA GLN A 346 -4.38 1.34 -20.50
C GLN A 346 -5.86 0.96 -20.51
N THR A 347 -6.48 0.71 -19.35
CA THR A 347 -7.89 0.30 -19.29
C THR A 347 -8.84 1.28 -19.96
N ILE A 348 -8.60 2.60 -19.90
CA ILE A 348 -9.51 3.58 -20.53
C ILE A 348 -9.54 3.46 -22.07
N TYR A 349 -8.53 2.82 -22.68
CA TYR A 349 -8.45 2.58 -24.13
C TYR A 349 -9.03 1.23 -24.57
N LEU A 350 -9.28 0.31 -23.65
CA LEU A 350 -9.69 -1.07 -23.98
C LEU A 350 -11.20 -1.19 -24.18
N HIS A 351 -11.62 -2.15 -25.01
CA HIS A 351 -13.03 -2.42 -25.34
C HIS A 351 -13.86 -2.89 -24.14
N ASN A 352 -13.23 -3.59 -23.20
CA ASN A 352 -13.77 -4.02 -21.91
C ASN A 352 -13.47 -3.04 -20.76
N GLY A 353 -12.83 -1.89 -21.07
CA GLY A 353 -12.48 -0.85 -20.11
C GLY A 353 -13.65 -0.02 -19.58
N PRO A 354 -13.41 0.90 -18.63
CA PRO A 354 -14.46 1.74 -18.04
C PRO A 354 -15.21 2.61 -19.08
N LEU A 355 -14.53 3.09 -20.12
CA LEU A 355 -15.16 3.98 -21.12
C LEU A 355 -15.94 3.24 -22.21
N ARG A 356 -15.56 2.00 -22.54
CA ARG A 356 -16.12 1.25 -23.71
C ARG A 356 -16.78 -0.08 -23.35
N GLY A 357 -16.59 -0.58 -22.13
CA GLY A 357 -17.11 -1.86 -21.66
C GLY A 357 -18.64 -1.94 -21.80
N PRO A 358 -19.21 -2.96 -22.45
CA PRO A 358 -20.64 -2.96 -22.80
C PRO A 358 -21.59 -3.18 -21.62
N GLY A 359 -21.13 -3.83 -20.54
CA GLY A 359 -21.98 -4.22 -19.40
C GLY A 359 -21.87 -3.32 -18.16
N LEU A 360 -21.02 -2.29 -18.19
CA LEU A 360 -20.83 -1.39 -17.05
C LEU A 360 -21.90 -0.30 -16.98
N ASN A 361 -22.49 -0.12 -15.80
CA ASN A 361 -23.38 1.02 -15.54
C ASN A 361 -22.56 2.32 -15.33
N LEU A 362 -23.20 3.49 -15.46
CA LEU A 362 -22.52 4.79 -15.40
C LEU A 362 -21.68 4.98 -14.11
N PHE A 363 -22.21 4.54 -12.97
CA PHE A 363 -21.51 4.65 -11.69
C PHE A 363 -20.24 3.79 -11.65
N GLN A 364 -20.31 2.54 -12.12
CA GLN A 364 -19.14 1.67 -12.27
C GLN A 364 -18.11 2.29 -13.22
N ARG A 365 -18.54 2.82 -14.37
CA ARG A 365 -17.64 3.50 -15.32
C ARG A 365 -16.84 4.60 -14.65
N ILE A 366 -17.52 5.49 -13.93
CA ILE A 366 -16.90 6.60 -13.20
C ILE A 366 -15.92 6.08 -12.13
N MET A 367 -16.34 5.09 -11.34
CA MET A 367 -15.53 4.53 -10.25
C MET A 367 -14.27 3.79 -10.71
N PHE A 368 -14.24 3.33 -11.96
CA PHE A 368 -13.10 2.61 -12.55
C PHE A 368 -12.24 3.46 -13.47
N ILE A 369 -12.56 4.75 -13.68
CA ILE A 369 -11.62 5.69 -14.29
C ILE A 369 -10.42 5.82 -13.34
N PRO A 370 -9.17 5.66 -13.81
CA PRO A 370 -7.96 5.77 -13.00
C PRO A 370 -7.63 7.24 -12.66
N LEU A 371 -8.61 8.00 -12.15
CA LEU A 371 -8.54 9.45 -12.01
C LEU A 371 -7.38 9.87 -11.11
N SER A 372 -7.17 9.18 -9.98
CA SER A 372 -6.06 9.43 -9.08
C SER A 372 -4.71 9.38 -9.78
N TRP A 373 -4.47 8.38 -10.65
CA TRP A 373 -3.24 8.31 -11.46
C TRP A 373 -3.11 9.50 -12.42
N LEU A 374 -4.22 9.93 -13.02
CA LEU A 374 -4.24 11.00 -14.02
C LEU A 374 -3.98 12.39 -13.42
N VAL A 375 -4.45 12.64 -12.19
CA VAL A 375 -4.43 14.00 -11.62
C VAL A 375 -3.46 14.19 -10.46
N GLN A 376 -3.26 13.19 -9.59
CA GLN A 376 -2.61 13.42 -8.29
C GLN A 376 -1.18 13.96 -8.41
N TYR A 377 -0.41 13.48 -9.38
CA TYR A 377 0.99 13.90 -9.56
C TYR A 377 1.09 15.29 -10.19
N THR A 378 0.18 15.62 -11.10
CA THR A 378 0.05 16.97 -11.66
C THR A 378 -0.34 17.97 -10.57
N VAL A 379 -1.35 17.64 -9.75
CA VAL A 379 -1.80 18.46 -8.61
C VAL A 379 -0.65 18.70 -7.64
N ARG A 380 0.07 17.64 -7.25
CA ARG A 380 1.23 17.76 -6.35
C ARG A 380 2.33 18.64 -6.93
N LEU A 381 2.68 18.46 -8.20
CA LEU A 381 3.69 19.30 -8.84
C LEU A 381 3.27 20.77 -8.86
N VAL A 382 2.01 21.06 -9.21
CA VAL A 382 1.50 22.42 -9.27
C VAL A 382 1.46 23.08 -7.89
N ILE A 383 1.06 22.37 -6.83
CA ILE A 383 1.13 22.88 -5.44
C ILE A 383 2.56 23.27 -5.06
N LEU A 384 3.57 22.50 -5.50
CA LEU A 384 4.96 22.82 -5.26
C LEU A 384 5.45 24.02 -6.07
N LEU A 385 4.94 24.18 -7.30
CA LEU A 385 5.32 25.27 -8.21
C LEU A 385 4.63 26.60 -7.90
N VAL A 386 3.43 26.61 -7.33
CA VAL A 386 2.65 27.85 -7.10
C VAL A 386 3.43 28.93 -6.34
N PRO A 387 4.04 28.64 -5.17
CA PRO A 387 4.83 29.65 -4.48
C PRO A 387 6.09 30.07 -5.25
N ALA A 388 6.75 29.13 -5.94
CA ALA A 388 7.93 29.45 -6.74
C ALA A 388 7.58 30.39 -7.90
N VAL A 389 6.51 30.11 -8.65
CA VAL A 389 6.06 30.99 -9.74
C VAL A 389 5.76 32.38 -9.22
N TYR A 390 5.03 32.51 -8.11
CA TYR A 390 4.74 33.81 -7.52
C TYR A 390 6.01 34.56 -7.09
N LEU A 391 6.93 33.91 -6.38
CA LEU A 391 8.18 34.55 -5.89
C LEU A 391 9.07 35.09 -7.02
N TRP A 392 9.04 34.48 -8.20
CA TRP A 392 9.87 34.89 -9.34
C TRP A 392 9.17 35.81 -10.34
N THR A 393 7.83 35.79 -10.40
CA THR A 393 7.05 36.50 -11.44
C THR A 393 6.05 37.52 -10.88
N GLY A 394 5.79 37.53 -9.57
CA GLY A 394 4.70 38.31 -8.96
C GLY A 394 3.30 37.84 -9.33
N THR A 395 3.18 36.74 -10.08
CA THR A 395 1.89 36.26 -10.62
C THR A 395 1.21 35.30 -9.66
N ALA A 396 0.09 35.72 -9.06
CA ALA A 396 -0.70 34.90 -8.15
C ALA A 396 -1.53 33.85 -8.91
N PRO A 397 -1.86 32.69 -8.30
CA PRO A 397 -2.70 31.65 -8.92
C PRO A 397 -4.20 31.98 -8.92
N LEU A 398 -4.55 33.23 -8.62
CA LEU A 398 -5.89 33.72 -8.37
C LEU A 398 -5.95 35.22 -8.66
N PHE A 399 -7.06 35.67 -9.22
CA PHE A 399 -7.32 37.10 -9.40
C PHE A 399 -7.97 37.66 -8.13
N PHE A 400 -7.36 38.71 -7.56
CA PHE A 400 -7.94 39.58 -6.54
C PHE A 400 -8.60 38.87 -5.33
N THR A 401 -7.82 38.59 -4.28
CA THR A 401 -8.36 38.22 -2.96
C THR A 401 -7.38 38.62 -1.86
N GLY A 402 -7.89 39.19 -0.77
CA GLY A 402 -7.08 39.47 0.41
C GLY A 402 -6.64 38.19 1.14
N THR A 403 -5.71 38.32 2.08
CA THR A 403 -5.34 37.19 2.95
C THR A 403 -6.56 36.67 3.74
N GLU A 404 -7.49 37.55 4.12
CA GLU A 404 -8.73 37.14 4.79
C GLU A 404 -9.59 36.17 3.96
N ASP A 405 -9.72 36.36 2.66
CA ASP A 405 -10.55 35.50 1.82
C ASP A 405 -9.97 34.08 1.74
N ILE A 406 -8.64 33.99 1.63
CA ILE A 406 -7.94 32.70 1.64
C ILE A 406 -8.17 31.99 2.98
N ILE A 407 -8.10 32.70 4.10
CA ILE A 407 -8.42 32.12 5.41
C ILE A 407 -9.90 31.70 5.47
N TYR A 408 -10.83 32.50 4.95
CA TYR A 408 -12.26 32.24 5.02
C TYR A 408 -12.74 31.10 4.09
N TYR A 409 -12.05 30.86 2.98
CA TYR A 409 -12.45 29.85 1.99
C TYR A 409 -11.52 28.63 1.93
N GLN A 410 -10.20 28.79 1.98
CA GLN A 410 -9.25 27.69 1.82
C GLN A 410 -8.98 26.92 3.12
N VAL A 411 -8.79 27.61 4.25
CA VAL A 411 -8.50 26.94 5.53
C VAL A 411 -9.61 25.97 5.96
N PRO A 412 -10.92 26.27 5.81
CA PRO A 412 -11.98 25.33 6.16
C PRO A 412 -11.94 24.04 5.35
N VAL A 413 -11.62 24.08 4.04
CA VAL A 413 -11.55 22.86 3.22
C VAL A 413 -10.35 22.00 3.61
N LEU A 414 -9.20 22.61 3.92
CA LEU A 414 -8.03 21.89 4.44
C LEU A 414 -8.33 21.27 5.81
N ALA A 415 -8.94 22.03 6.72
CA ALA A 415 -9.34 21.52 8.03
C ALA A 415 -10.34 20.36 7.90
N ALA A 416 -11.37 20.50 7.05
CA ALA A 416 -12.36 19.46 6.81
C ALA A 416 -11.73 18.18 6.26
N TYR A 417 -10.81 18.31 5.30
CA TYR A 417 -10.09 17.16 4.73
C TYR A 417 -9.18 16.48 5.76
N PHE A 418 -8.36 17.23 6.50
CA PHE A 418 -7.45 16.64 7.48
C PHE A 418 -8.18 15.99 8.67
N LEU A 419 -9.25 16.62 9.16
CA LEU A 419 -10.09 16.03 10.21
C LEU A 419 -10.80 14.76 9.71
N LEU A 420 -11.28 14.76 8.45
CA LEU A 420 -11.84 13.57 7.82
C LEU A 420 -10.81 12.44 7.72
N MET A 421 -9.60 12.71 7.19
CA MET A 421 -8.55 11.69 7.09
C MET A 421 -8.15 11.16 8.47
N GLY A 422 -8.06 12.04 9.47
CA GLY A 422 -7.78 11.65 10.85
C GLY A 422 -8.84 10.75 11.46
N TRP A 423 -10.12 10.93 11.09
CA TRP A 423 -11.23 10.11 11.58
C TRP A 423 -11.41 8.80 10.81
N LEU A 424 -11.32 8.83 9.47
CA LEU A 424 -11.44 7.65 8.63
C LEU A 424 -10.25 6.70 8.85
N THR A 425 -9.04 7.26 8.87
CA THR A 425 -7.78 6.49 8.86
C THR A 425 -6.84 6.90 10.00
N PRO A 426 -7.25 6.74 11.27
CA PRO A 426 -6.54 7.27 12.44
C PRO A 426 -5.12 6.73 12.58
N THR A 427 -4.85 5.54 12.04
CA THR A 427 -3.55 4.86 12.13
C THR A 427 -2.76 4.84 10.82
N ARG A 428 -3.24 5.48 9.73
CA ARG A 428 -2.64 5.32 8.40
C ARG A 428 -2.24 6.63 7.70
N TYR A 429 -2.72 7.78 8.16
CA TYR A 429 -2.46 9.07 7.52
C TYR A 429 -1.80 10.07 8.47
N LEU A 430 -0.60 10.56 8.11
CA LEU A 430 -0.07 11.82 8.64
C LEU A 430 0.17 12.81 7.50
N PRO A 431 -0.40 14.02 7.57
CA PRO A 431 -0.33 15.01 6.50
C PRO A 431 1.07 15.26 5.95
N LEU A 432 2.06 15.47 6.83
CA LEU A 432 3.43 15.82 6.42
C LEU A 432 4.13 14.66 5.69
N VAL A 433 4.12 13.46 6.29
CA VAL A 433 4.77 12.27 5.72
C VAL A 433 4.07 11.88 4.42
N SER A 434 2.74 11.79 4.40
CA SER A 434 1.97 11.45 3.20
C SER A 434 2.20 12.47 2.07
N SER A 435 2.35 13.75 2.39
CA SER A 435 2.70 14.79 1.40
C SER A 435 4.12 14.62 0.87
N ALA A 436 5.09 14.29 1.72
CA ALA A 436 6.48 14.05 1.34
C ALA A 436 6.63 12.82 0.44
N VAL A 437 5.97 11.71 0.77
CA VAL A 437 5.93 10.50 -0.07
C VAL A 437 5.29 10.80 -1.43
N GLY A 438 4.22 11.60 -1.44
CA GLY A 438 3.58 12.06 -2.66
C GLY A 438 4.48 12.93 -3.54
N ALA A 439 5.19 13.89 -2.94
CA ALA A 439 6.13 14.76 -3.62
C ALA A 439 7.31 13.97 -4.20
N PHE A 440 7.89 13.07 -3.41
CA PHE A 440 8.93 12.13 -3.84
C PHE A 440 8.50 11.32 -5.07
N ALA A 441 7.30 10.73 -5.03
CA ALA A 441 6.80 9.92 -6.14
C ALA A 441 6.50 10.73 -7.41
N THR A 442 6.18 12.02 -7.29
CA THR A 442 5.75 12.87 -8.41
C THR A 442 6.79 12.96 -9.53
N PHE A 443 8.07 13.13 -9.18
CA PHE A 443 9.15 13.28 -10.18
C PHE A 443 9.36 12.04 -11.05
N ARG A 444 9.11 10.85 -10.51
CA ARG A 444 9.23 9.58 -11.26
C ARG A 444 7.95 9.18 -11.95
N MET A 445 6.80 9.46 -11.34
CA MET A 445 5.50 8.94 -11.81
C MET A 445 4.82 9.85 -12.82
N LEU A 446 5.00 11.18 -12.77
CA LEU A 446 4.38 12.08 -13.75
C LEU A 446 4.82 11.79 -15.20
N PRO A 447 6.11 11.52 -15.51
CA PRO A 447 6.51 11.08 -16.84
C PRO A 447 5.86 9.75 -17.27
N VAL A 448 5.59 8.84 -16.32
CA VAL A 448 4.88 7.58 -16.60
C VAL A 448 3.43 7.86 -16.97
N VAL A 449 2.75 8.77 -16.27
CA VAL A 449 1.37 9.19 -16.60
C VAL A 449 1.32 9.76 -18.02
N ILE A 450 2.17 10.77 -18.32
CA ILE A 450 2.20 11.43 -19.63
C ILE A 450 2.49 10.42 -20.74
N SER A 451 3.52 9.59 -20.58
CA SER A 451 3.87 8.58 -21.58
C SER A 451 2.78 7.50 -21.74
N SER A 452 2.02 7.18 -20.70
CA SER A 452 0.91 6.22 -20.77
C SER A 452 -0.32 6.81 -21.43
N LEU A 453 -0.53 8.13 -21.34
CA LEU A 453 -1.59 8.82 -22.06
C LEU A 453 -1.28 8.93 -23.57
N VAL A 454 -0.03 9.22 -23.93
CA VAL A 454 0.38 9.40 -25.34
C VAL A 454 0.62 8.06 -26.04
N LYS A 455 1.31 7.13 -25.39
CA LYS A 455 1.65 5.80 -25.93
C LYS A 455 1.37 4.72 -24.89
N PRO A 456 0.09 4.35 -24.69
CA PRO A 456 -0.32 3.38 -23.68
C PRO A 456 0.27 1.99 -23.92
N PHE A 457 0.40 1.55 -25.17
CA PHE A 457 0.79 0.18 -25.54
C PHE A 457 2.21 0.10 -26.15
N GLY A 458 2.79 -1.11 -26.18
CA GLY A 458 4.08 -1.39 -26.82
C GLY A 458 5.32 -1.02 -25.99
N VAL A 459 5.15 -0.64 -24.72
CA VAL A 459 6.27 -0.48 -23.78
C VAL A 459 6.65 -1.85 -23.20
N PRO A 460 7.92 -2.27 -23.25
CA PRO A 460 8.34 -3.58 -22.73
C PRO A 460 7.99 -3.75 -21.24
N PHE A 461 7.51 -4.94 -20.90
CA PHE A 461 7.25 -5.34 -19.52
C PHE A 461 8.58 -5.54 -18.77
N LYS A 462 8.76 -4.81 -17.67
CA LYS A 462 9.90 -5.00 -16.76
C LYS A 462 9.43 -5.79 -15.53
N VAL A 463 10.09 -6.92 -15.28
CA VAL A 463 9.84 -7.75 -14.10
C VAL A 463 10.36 -7.03 -12.86
N THR A 464 9.57 -7.06 -11.79
CA THR A 464 9.98 -6.50 -10.50
C THR A 464 10.98 -7.46 -9.86
N PRO A 465 12.18 -7.01 -9.48
CA PRO A 465 13.12 -7.85 -8.74
C PRO A 465 12.53 -8.26 -7.38
N LYS A 466 12.73 -9.53 -6.98
CA LYS A 466 12.23 -10.12 -5.72
C LYS A 466 13.25 -11.11 -5.15
N GLY A 467 13.40 -11.12 -3.83
CA GLY A 467 14.25 -12.05 -3.11
C GLY A 467 15.73 -11.68 -3.11
N SER A 468 16.54 -12.63 -2.63
CA SER A 468 17.97 -12.46 -2.39
C SER A 468 18.75 -11.91 -3.59
N GLY A 469 19.66 -10.96 -3.33
CA GLY A 469 20.46 -10.28 -4.37
C GLY A 469 19.96 -8.90 -4.82
N ASN A 470 18.94 -8.32 -4.17
CA ASN A 470 18.46 -6.95 -4.41
C ASN A 470 18.87 -5.95 -3.30
N GLU A 471 19.93 -6.29 -2.56
CA GLU A 471 20.39 -5.60 -1.35
C GLU A 471 21.16 -4.30 -1.61
N ASP A 472 21.47 -4.00 -2.87
CA ASP A 472 22.26 -2.83 -3.22
C ASP A 472 21.52 -1.55 -2.82
N SER A 473 22.09 -0.88 -1.81
CA SER A 473 21.64 0.43 -1.34
C SER A 473 21.99 1.47 -2.39
N GLU A 474 21.01 1.90 -3.19
CA GLU A 474 21.21 2.92 -4.22
C GLU A 474 20.75 4.30 -3.73
N PHE A 475 21.53 5.33 -4.10
CA PHE A 475 21.10 6.72 -3.97
C PHE A 475 20.28 7.12 -5.19
N ASP A 476 19.01 7.51 -4.99
CA ASP A 476 18.17 8.04 -6.08
C ASP A 476 18.55 9.48 -6.43
N ALA A 477 19.65 9.62 -7.17
CA ALA A 477 20.20 10.92 -7.58
C ALA A 477 19.20 11.75 -8.40
N TYR A 478 18.48 11.13 -9.34
CA TYR A 478 17.54 11.86 -10.22
C TYR A 478 16.44 12.55 -9.40
N THR A 479 15.79 11.81 -8.51
CA THR A 479 14.71 12.36 -7.68
C THR A 479 15.28 13.35 -6.68
N PHE A 480 16.43 13.05 -6.07
CA PHE A 480 17.10 13.97 -5.14
C PHE A 480 17.45 15.31 -5.78
N PHE A 481 18.11 15.33 -6.94
CA PHE A 481 18.47 16.59 -7.59
C PHE A 481 17.26 17.36 -8.10
N SER A 482 16.19 16.68 -8.54
CA SER A 482 14.92 17.34 -8.89
C SER A 482 14.30 18.06 -7.69
N ILE A 483 14.30 17.40 -6.52
CA ILE A 483 13.87 17.98 -5.24
C ILE A 483 14.77 19.14 -4.84
N ALA A 484 16.09 18.95 -4.88
CA ALA A 484 17.07 19.94 -4.45
C ALA A 484 17.01 21.22 -5.30
N ILE A 485 16.82 21.10 -6.62
CA ILE A 485 16.61 22.24 -7.51
C ILE A 485 15.35 23.01 -7.10
N LEU A 486 14.24 22.30 -6.83
CA LEU A 486 13.00 22.96 -6.45
C LEU A 486 13.08 23.66 -5.08
N ILE A 487 13.77 23.05 -4.11
CA ILE A 487 14.12 23.70 -2.84
C ILE A 487 14.95 24.96 -3.10
N ALA A 488 16.01 24.86 -3.90
CA ALA A 488 16.91 25.98 -4.18
C ALA A 488 16.18 27.14 -4.87
N VAL A 489 15.38 26.86 -5.90
CA VAL A 489 14.58 27.87 -6.61
C VAL A 489 13.59 28.56 -5.67
N THR A 490 12.92 27.80 -4.81
CA THR A 490 11.95 28.34 -3.85
C THR A 490 12.63 29.16 -2.75
N ALA A 491 13.71 28.65 -2.18
CA ALA A 491 14.46 29.32 -1.12
C ALA A 491 15.15 30.60 -1.60
N LEU A 492 15.75 30.58 -2.79
CA LEU A 492 16.32 31.78 -3.43
C LEU A 492 15.22 32.81 -3.70
N GLY A 493 14.05 32.37 -4.20
CA GLY A 493 12.89 33.24 -4.37
C GLY A 493 12.46 33.92 -3.07
N LEU A 494 12.46 33.19 -1.93
CA LEU A 494 12.19 33.78 -0.62
C LEU A 494 13.25 34.83 -0.24
N ILE A 495 14.53 34.50 -0.36
CA ILE A 495 15.64 35.40 0.01
C ILE A 495 15.61 36.69 -0.81
N VAL A 496 15.40 36.59 -2.12
CA VAL A 496 15.32 37.76 -3.03
C VAL A 496 14.20 38.70 -2.62
N ASN A 497 13.06 38.18 -2.15
CA ASN A 497 11.91 39.00 -1.78
C ASN A 497 11.90 39.46 -0.31
N ILE A 498 12.85 39.02 0.51
CA ILE A 498 13.07 39.56 1.87
C ILE A 498 13.78 40.93 1.80
N VAL A 499 14.69 41.10 0.83
CA VAL A 499 15.46 42.33 0.66
C VAL A 499 14.64 43.31 -0.17
N PRO A 500 14.18 44.46 0.38
CA PRO A 500 13.29 45.38 -0.32
C PRO A 500 13.83 45.84 -1.68
N GLU A 501 15.14 46.05 -1.80
CA GLU A 501 15.82 46.49 -3.02
C GLU A 501 15.83 45.44 -4.13
N TRP A 502 15.66 44.16 -3.79
CA TRP A 502 15.65 43.04 -4.74
C TRP A 502 14.25 42.47 -4.97
N SER A 503 13.28 42.90 -4.16
CA SER A 503 11.91 42.38 -4.18
C SER A 503 11.27 42.55 -5.55
N ARG A 504 10.72 41.45 -6.05
CA ARG A 504 10.02 41.36 -7.35
C ARG A 504 8.50 41.40 -7.20
N ILE A 505 8.00 41.16 -5.98
CA ILE A 505 6.57 40.95 -5.70
C ILE A 505 5.91 42.12 -4.95
N GLY A 506 6.68 43.15 -4.55
CA GLY A 506 6.20 44.27 -3.74
C GLY A 506 5.58 43.83 -2.40
N GLU A 507 4.80 44.71 -1.75
CA GLU A 507 4.00 44.39 -0.56
C GLU A 507 2.62 43.79 -0.92
N GLY A 508 2.56 42.98 -1.99
CA GLY A 508 1.29 42.39 -2.43
C GLY A 508 0.68 41.47 -1.36
N GLU A 509 -0.65 41.49 -1.21
CA GLU A 509 -1.37 40.75 -0.16
C GLU A 509 -1.15 39.23 -0.20
N PHE A 510 -0.81 38.67 -1.37
CA PHE A 510 -0.51 37.25 -1.53
C PHE A 510 0.92 36.87 -1.08
N SER A 511 1.80 37.84 -0.82
CA SER A 511 3.20 37.59 -0.44
C SER A 511 3.35 36.74 0.82
N VAL A 512 2.56 37.03 1.86
CA VAL A 512 2.56 36.29 3.12
C VAL A 512 2.08 34.86 2.92
N VAL A 513 1.01 34.67 2.14
CA VAL A 513 0.44 33.35 1.84
C VAL A 513 1.42 32.52 1.02
N SER A 514 2.04 33.12 0.01
CA SER A 514 3.07 32.46 -0.79
C SER A 514 4.29 32.08 0.05
N ALA A 515 4.75 32.96 0.94
CA ALA A 515 5.88 32.67 1.82
C ALA A 515 5.57 31.50 2.77
N TYR A 516 4.37 31.47 3.35
CA TYR A 516 3.91 30.37 4.19
C TYR A 516 3.92 29.02 3.45
N TRP A 517 3.30 28.97 2.26
CA TRP A 517 3.28 27.75 1.45
C TRP A 517 4.66 27.35 0.93
N ALA A 518 5.52 28.32 0.59
CA ALA A 518 6.91 28.06 0.20
C ALA A 518 7.69 27.37 1.33
N VAL A 519 7.56 27.84 2.57
CA VAL A 519 8.21 27.21 3.74
C VAL A 519 7.67 25.79 3.95
N ILE A 520 6.35 25.58 3.89
CA ILE A 520 5.77 24.24 4.01
C ILE A 520 6.30 23.32 2.90
N ASN A 521 6.32 23.80 1.65
CA ASN A 521 6.82 23.03 0.51
C ASN A 521 8.30 22.65 0.71
N ILE A 522 9.14 23.57 1.19
CA ILE A 522 10.54 23.26 1.52
C ILE A 522 10.63 22.17 2.58
N VAL A 523 9.83 22.23 3.66
CA VAL A 523 9.82 21.19 4.70
C VAL A 523 9.37 19.84 4.14
N VAL A 524 8.30 19.80 3.35
CA VAL A 524 7.82 18.58 2.68
C VAL A 524 8.91 18.00 1.76
N LEU A 525 9.56 18.85 0.97
CA LEU A 525 10.63 18.46 0.05
C LEU A 525 11.89 17.98 0.77
N MET A 526 12.25 18.58 1.92
CA MET A 526 13.35 18.09 2.75
C MET A 526 13.09 16.68 3.27
N VAL A 527 11.88 16.40 3.77
CA VAL A 527 11.49 15.04 4.19
C VAL A 527 11.47 14.09 2.99
N ALA A 528 11.00 14.53 1.83
CA ALA A 528 11.01 13.76 0.59
C ALA A 528 12.45 13.41 0.13
N ALA A 529 13.41 14.33 0.29
CA ALA A 529 14.81 14.11 -0.05
C ALA A 529 15.45 13.00 0.79
N LEU A 530 15.03 12.82 2.05
CA LEU A 530 15.52 11.73 2.91
C LEU A 530 15.16 10.35 2.35
N ILE A 531 14.03 10.25 1.65
CA ILE A 531 13.57 8.99 1.04
C ILE A 531 14.54 8.53 -0.05
N CYS A 532 15.24 9.45 -0.73
CA CYS A 532 16.20 9.14 -1.79
C CYS A 532 17.46 8.40 -1.30
N PHE A 533 17.70 8.37 0.02
CA PHE A 533 18.85 7.70 0.62
C PHE A 533 18.43 6.34 1.18
N GLU A 534 18.68 5.30 0.39
CA GLU A 534 18.37 3.93 0.76
C GLU A 534 19.21 3.47 1.96
N LYS A 535 18.58 2.72 2.88
CA LYS A 535 19.29 2.04 3.96
C LYS A 535 19.63 0.60 3.55
N PRO A 536 20.82 0.08 3.93
CA PRO A 536 21.13 -1.34 3.82
C PRO A 536 20.11 -2.19 4.58
N ARG A 537 19.64 -3.28 3.97
CA ARG A 537 18.65 -4.19 4.59
C ARG A 537 19.16 -5.63 4.52
N PRO A 538 19.43 -6.28 5.66
CA PRO A 538 19.66 -7.72 5.66
C PRO A 538 18.35 -8.44 5.35
N LEU A 539 18.40 -9.43 4.44
CA LEU A 539 17.27 -10.30 4.05
C LEU A 539 16.76 -11.21 5.16
N SER A 540 17.46 -11.30 6.31
CA SER A 540 17.04 -12.12 7.45
C SER A 540 15.86 -11.47 8.15
N GLU A 541 14.70 -11.60 7.54
CA GLU A 541 13.44 -11.10 8.05
C GLU A 541 12.97 -11.99 9.20
N SER A 542 12.87 -11.39 10.37
CA SER A 542 12.46 -12.06 11.59
C SER A 542 11.07 -11.59 11.99
N PHE A 543 10.33 -12.48 12.62
CA PHE A 543 9.05 -12.22 13.23
C PHE A 543 9.26 -11.82 14.68
N ALA A 544 8.60 -10.75 15.12
CA ALA A 544 8.46 -10.45 16.53
C ALA A 544 7.58 -11.56 17.14
N THR A 545 8.07 -12.18 18.20
CA THR A 545 7.42 -13.30 18.86
C THR A 545 7.39 -13.06 20.36
N ASP A 546 6.60 -13.86 21.07
CA ASP A 546 6.60 -13.86 22.53
C ASP A 546 6.41 -15.27 23.07
N GLU A 547 7.28 -16.17 22.63
CA GLU A 547 7.11 -17.60 22.87
C GLU A 547 7.95 -18.07 24.04
N ALA A 548 7.30 -18.74 25.00
CA ALA A 548 8.03 -19.43 26.05
C ALA A 548 8.91 -20.53 25.45
N ALA A 549 10.18 -20.55 25.84
CA ALA A 549 11.15 -21.51 25.35
C ALA A 549 11.97 -22.13 26.48
N HIS A 550 12.31 -23.39 26.29
CA HIS A 550 13.28 -24.11 27.09
C HIS A 550 14.56 -24.26 26.28
N ILE A 551 15.62 -23.63 26.75
CA ILE A 551 16.94 -23.67 26.10
C ILE A 551 17.84 -24.59 26.90
N VAL A 552 18.31 -25.65 26.23
CA VAL A 552 19.23 -26.64 26.81
C VAL A 552 20.64 -26.28 26.40
N GLY A 553 21.44 -25.87 27.39
CA GLY A 553 22.87 -25.62 27.23
C GLY A 553 23.73 -26.88 27.41
N PRO A 554 25.04 -26.80 27.13
CA PRO A 554 26.00 -27.86 27.43
C PRO A 554 25.93 -28.33 28.89
N GLY A 555 25.94 -29.65 29.09
CA GLY A 555 25.72 -30.26 30.41
C GLY A 555 24.26 -30.42 30.80
N ALA A 556 23.32 -30.34 29.85
CA ALA A 556 21.87 -30.53 30.04
C ALA A 556 21.23 -29.56 31.06
N ARG A 557 21.80 -28.36 31.18
CA ARG A 557 21.20 -27.29 31.99
C ARG A 557 20.03 -26.66 31.25
N TYR A 558 18.89 -26.60 31.91
CA TYR A 558 17.66 -25.99 31.39
C TYR A 558 17.61 -24.52 31.79
N HIS A 559 17.43 -23.66 30.79
CA HIS A 559 17.20 -22.24 30.98
C HIS A 559 15.82 -21.89 30.41
N ALA A 560 14.96 -21.30 31.25
CA ALA A 560 13.72 -20.70 30.77
C ALA A 560 14.05 -19.39 30.05
N ALA A 561 13.46 -19.18 28.89
CA ALA A 561 13.66 -17.99 28.07
C ALA A 561 12.37 -17.64 27.32
N ARG A 562 12.32 -16.43 26.77
CA ARG A 562 11.30 -16.01 25.80
C ARG A 562 11.94 -15.77 24.45
N ILE A 563 11.42 -16.38 23.39
CA ILE A 563 11.84 -16.03 22.03
C ILE A 563 11.10 -14.76 21.66
N VAL A 564 11.85 -13.66 21.53
CA VAL A 564 11.33 -12.33 21.20
C VAL A 564 11.40 -12.03 19.71
N SER A 565 12.25 -12.76 18.98
CA SER A 565 12.39 -12.67 17.54
C SER A 565 12.78 -14.01 16.93
N LEU A 566 12.13 -14.41 15.84
CA LEU A 566 12.41 -15.67 15.16
C LEU A 566 12.29 -15.56 13.64
N SER A 567 13.25 -16.10 12.90
CA SER A 567 13.27 -16.18 11.43
C SER A 567 13.42 -17.65 11.00
N LEU A 568 13.61 -17.92 9.70
CA LEU A 568 13.88 -19.27 9.21
C LEU A 568 15.30 -19.77 9.51
N GLU A 569 16.22 -18.88 9.94
CA GLU A 569 17.65 -19.21 10.09
C GLU A 569 18.27 -18.70 11.40
N SER A 570 17.58 -17.81 12.11
CA SER A 570 18.07 -17.21 13.35
C SER A 570 16.94 -16.81 14.29
N GLY A 571 17.26 -16.59 15.56
CA GLY A 571 16.34 -16.06 16.55
C GLY A 571 17.05 -15.31 17.67
N ILE A 572 16.26 -14.62 18.50
CA ILE A 572 16.72 -13.91 19.69
C ILE A 572 15.90 -14.42 20.87
N ALA A 573 16.59 -14.92 21.88
CA ALA A 573 16.03 -15.34 23.15
C ALA A 573 16.35 -14.31 24.24
N GLU A 574 15.37 -14.01 25.08
CA GLU A 574 15.45 -13.13 26.23
C GLU A 574 15.40 -13.97 27.52
N PHE A 575 16.28 -13.67 28.47
CA PHE A 575 16.46 -14.38 29.74
C PHE A 575 16.41 -13.40 30.91
N GLU A 576 15.71 -13.78 31.98
CA GLU A 576 15.62 -12.96 33.19
C GLU A 576 16.97 -12.80 33.91
N PHE A 577 17.83 -13.82 33.84
CA PHE A 577 19.16 -13.85 34.46
C PHE A 577 20.22 -14.27 33.44
N ASP A 578 21.48 -13.94 33.71
CA ASP A 578 22.61 -14.33 32.86
C ASP A 578 22.63 -15.86 32.65
N PRO A 579 22.42 -16.34 31.41
CA PRO A 579 22.41 -17.76 31.13
C PRO A 579 23.83 -18.37 31.17
N LYS A 580 24.88 -17.55 31.30
CA LYS A 580 26.30 -17.94 31.27
C LYS A 580 26.70 -18.66 29.99
N PHE A 581 26.08 -18.27 28.89
CA PHE A 581 26.41 -18.78 27.58
C PHE A 581 27.60 -18.04 26.95
N SER A 582 28.36 -18.76 26.12
CA SER A 582 29.52 -18.26 25.40
C SER A 582 29.26 -18.21 23.89
N LEU A 583 29.94 -17.31 23.20
CA LEU A 583 29.85 -17.20 21.74
C LEU A 583 30.34 -18.50 21.07
N GLY A 584 29.64 -18.95 20.03
CA GLY A 584 29.92 -20.21 19.33
C GLY A 584 29.42 -21.47 20.05
N GLN A 585 28.85 -21.35 21.25
CA GLN A 585 28.32 -22.50 21.99
C GLN A 585 27.08 -23.07 21.28
N THR A 586 26.95 -24.40 21.30
CA THR A 586 25.76 -25.09 20.77
C THR A 586 24.69 -25.19 21.85
N ILE A 587 23.46 -24.83 21.49
CA ILE A 587 22.28 -24.92 22.35
C ILE A 587 21.16 -25.64 21.61
N THR A 588 20.22 -26.20 22.36
CA THR A 588 18.97 -26.71 21.79
C THR A 588 17.81 -25.85 22.29
N VAL A 589 17.04 -25.28 21.36
CA VAL A 589 15.87 -24.45 21.67
C VAL A 589 14.61 -25.28 21.44
N LYS A 590 13.80 -25.41 22.50
CA LYS A 590 12.50 -26.06 22.44
C LYS A 590 11.41 -25.03 22.73
N THR A 591 10.54 -24.82 21.75
CA THR A 591 9.43 -23.87 21.80
C THR A 591 8.17 -24.58 21.32
N GLU A 592 7.01 -24.26 21.89
CA GLU A 592 5.73 -24.81 21.44
C GLU A 592 5.46 -24.42 19.97
N GLY A 593 4.78 -25.29 19.20
CA GLY A 593 4.50 -25.04 17.78
C GLY A 593 5.68 -25.30 16.85
N PHE A 594 6.92 -25.05 17.26
CA PHE A 594 8.12 -25.17 16.44
C PHE A 594 8.83 -26.53 16.55
N PRO A 595 9.65 -26.93 15.55
CA PRO A 595 10.54 -28.08 15.68
C PRO A 595 11.63 -27.83 16.73
N LEU A 596 12.31 -28.90 17.13
CA LEU A 596 13.46 -28.80 18.03
C LEU A 596 14.64 -28.18 17.27
N LEU A 597 15.11 -27.01 17.70
CA LEU A 597 16.15 -26.27 16.96
C LEU A 597 17.52 -26.50 17.59
N HIS A 598 18.44 -27.05 16.82
CA HIS A 598 19.86 -27.11 17.16
C HIS A 598 20.55 -25.85 16.66
N CYS A 599 21.02 -25.02 17.59
CA CYS A 599 21.46 -23.66 17.31
C CYS A 599 22.90 -23.41 17.77
N THR A 600 23.55 -22.44 17.16
CA THR A 600 24.83 -21.88 17.58
C THR A 600 24.65 -20.45 18.04
N ILE A 601 25.23 -20.09 19.17
CA ILE A 601 25.15 -18.73 19.70
C ILE A 601 26.05 -17.81 18.89
N GLU A 602 25.46 -16.75 18.33
CA GLU A 602 26.15 -15.74 17.53
C GLU A 602 26.48 -14.51 18.38
N LYS A 603 25.62 -14.13 19.32
CA LYS A 603 25.82 -12.94 20.17
C LYS A 603 25.13 -13.10 21.52
N VAL A 604 25.80 -12.63 22.58
CA VAL A 604 25.19 -12.42 23.90
C VAL A 604 25.26 -10.93 24.20
N SER A 605 24.18 -10.33 24.67
CA SER A 605 24.12 -8.90 24.97
C SER A 605 23.37 -8.65 26.26
N GLU A 606 23.98 -7.86 27.13
CA GLU A 606 23.36 -7.32 28.34
C GLU A 606 22.67 -6.00 27.98
N ILE A 607 21.39 -5.87 28.33
CA ILE A 607 20.68 -4.61 28.17
C ILE A 607 20.91 -3.80 29.45
N LEU A 608 21.59 -2.65 29.34
CA LEU A 608 21.82 -1.74 30.46
C LEU A 608 20.48 -1.30 31.10
N ALA A 609 20.47 -1.19 32.44
CA ALA A 609 19.38 -0.74 33.32
C ALA A 609 18.25 -1.77 33.65
N ASN A 610 18.55 -2.74 34.53
CA ASN A 610 17.56 -3.64 35.15
C ASN A 610 16.69 -4.44 34.15
N ARG A 611 17.25 -4.79 32.99
CA ARG A 611 16.57 -5.48 31.90
C ARG A 611 17.21 -6.85 31.58
N PRO A 612 16.45 -7.77 30.96
CA PRO A 612 16.87 -9.14 30.69
C PRO A 612 18.05 -9.26 29.71
N TYR A 613 18.75 -10.41 29.77
CA TYR A 613 19.85 -10.78 28.87
C TYR A 613 19.30 -11.27 27.53
N THR A 614 19.95 -10.90 26.43
CA THR A 614 19.55 -11.37 25.09
C THR A 614 20.63 -12.23 24.46
N VAL A 615 20.21 -13.32 23.83
CA VAL A 615 21.08 -14.26 23.12
C VAL A 615 20.56 -14.40 21.70
N LYS A 616 21.37 -13.96 20.73
CA LYS A 616 21.12 -14.23 19.32
C LYS A 616 21.73 -15.58 18.95
N PHE A 617 20.94 -16.42 18.31
CA PHE A 617 21.33 -17.75 17.88
C PHE A 617 20.98 -17.96 16.41
N ILE A 618 21.77 -18.79 15.74
CA ILE A 618 21.59 -19.18 14.33
C ILE A 618 21.39 -20.69 14.24
N PHE A 619 20.64 -21.15 13.26
CA PHE A 619 20.35 -22.56 13.04
C PHE A 619 20.15 -22.87 11.56
N LYS A 620 20.25 -24.15 11.21
CA LYS A 620 19.93 -24.64 9.87
C LYS A 620 18.87 -25.72 9.99
N VAL A 621 17.72 -25.47 9.37
CA VAL A 621 16.60 -26.41 9.28
C VAL A 621 16.36 -26.78 7.83
N SER A 622 16.07 -28.06 7.60
CA SER A 622 15.80 -28.64 6.27
C SER A 622 14.64 -29.63 6.33
N GLY A 623 14.12 -30.02 5.16
CA GLY A 623 13.03 -30.99 5.05
C GLY A 623 11.77 -30.58 5.83
N ARG A 624 11.17 -31.54 6.54
CA ARG A 624 9.89 -31.34 7.24
C ARG A 624 9.96 -30.29 8.36
N ASP A 625 11.10 -30.14 9.01
CA ASP A 625 11.26 -29.12 10.06
C ASP A 625 11.28 -27.71 9.47
N ARG A 626 11.89 -27.53 8.27
CA ARG A 626 11.81 -26.27 7.53
C ARG A 626 10.38 -25.97 7.09
N ASP A 627 9.67 -26.98 6.58
CA ASP A 627 8.27 -26.82 6.19
C ASP A 627 7.41 -26.40 7.39
N ARG A 628 7.60 -27.03 8.55
CA ARG A 628 6.90 -26.67 9.80
C ARG A 628 7.23 -25.25 10.26
N MET A 629 8.49 -24.83 10.21
CA MET A 629 8.89 -23.45 10.51
C MET A 629 8.17 -22.45 9.61
N ILE A 630 8.09 -22.73 8.31
CA ILE A 630 7.37 -21.89 7.34
C ILE A 630 5.89 -21.79 7.70
N VAL A 631 5.22 -22.93 7.96
CA VAL A 631 3.80 -22.96 8.32
C VAL A 631 3.54 -22.12 9.58
N GLU A 632 4.30 -22.32 10.64
CA GLU A 632 4.06 -21.58 11.89
C GLU A 632 4.34 -20.08 11.74
N LEU A 633 5.46 -19.69 11.13
CA LEU A 633 5.85 -18.28 10.99
C LEU A 633 4.97 -17.51 10.00
N TYR A 634 4.61 -18.10 8.86
CA TYR A 634 3.98 -17.40 7.74
C TYR A 634 2.50 -17.71 7.56
N THR A 635 1.95 -18.69 8.26
CA THR A 635 0.52 -19.03 8.20
C THR A 635 -0.16 -19.05 9.57
N GLY A 636 0.62 -18.87 10.63
CA GLY A 636 0.17 -18.86 12.02
C GLY A 636 -0.16 -17.47 12.55
N ARG A 637 0.10 -17.26 13.84
CA ARG A 637 -0.33 -16.07 14.59
C ARG A 637 0.61 -14.87 14.51
N TYR A 638 1.77 -15.02 13.87
CA TYR A 638 2.79 -13.98 13.86
C TYR A 638 2.47 -12.90 12.83
N SER A 639 2.50 -11.65 13.27
CA SER A 639 2.22 -10.49 12.42
C SER A 639 3.17 -9.35 12.78
N GLN A 640 3.71 -8.67 11.76
CA GLN A 640 4.60 -7.51 11.91
C GLN A 640 3.85 -6.17 11.80
N ASP A 641 2.53 -6.21 11.97
CA ASP A 641 1.66 -5.07 11.73
C ASP A 641 1.70 -4.05 12.88
N ILE A 642 1.60 -2.79 12.49
CA ILE A 642 1.54 -1.68 13.43
C ILE A 642 0.06 -1.40 13.69
N HIS A 643 -0.39 -1.75 14.88
CA HIS A 643 -1.79 -1.61 15.29
C HIS A 643 -2.16 -0.16 15.63
N ASP A 644 -1.21 0.59 16.22
CA ASP A 644 -1.40 2.00 16.61
C ASP A 644 -0.23 2.89 16.15
N LEU A 645 -0.53 4.10 15.69
CA LEU A 645 0.50 5.10 15.37
C LEU A 645 0.99 5.78 16.64
N ASP A 646 2.28 5.67 16.93
CA ASP A 646 2.94 6.58 17.86
C ASP A 646 3.40 7.84 17.12
N LYS A 647 2.54 8.87 17.13
CA LYS A 647 2.80 10.16 16.46
C LYS A 647 4.06 10.85 17.00
N SER A 648 4.35 10.73 18.29
CA SER A 648 5.56 11.27 18.91
C SER A 648 6.81 10.53 18.44
N ALA A 649 6.76 9.20 18.36
CA ALA A 649 7.86 8.41 17.84
C ALA A 649 8.10 8.63 16.34
N ILE A 650 7.07 8.94 15.56
CA ILE A 650 7.22 9.30 14.13
C ILE A 650 7.96 10.63 13.97
N VAL A 651 7.55 11.66 14.72
CA VAL A 651 8.27 12.94 14.73
C VAL A 651 9.70 12.75 15.19
N GLY A 652 9.92 11.95 16.25
CA GLY A 652 11.26 11.57 16.71
C GLY A 652 12.08 10.81 15.67
N GLY A 653 11.46 9.88 14.93
CA GLY A 653 12.09 9.11 13.85
C GLY A 653 12.54 9.99 12.70
N VAL A 654 11.67 10.85 12.18
CA VAL A 654 12.02 11.80 11.12
C VAL A 654 13.08 12.81 11.61
N TRP A 655 12.94 13.34 12.82
CA TRP A 655 13.90 14.27 13.40
C TRP A 655 15.28 13.64 13.61
N SER A 656 15.33 12.43 14.16
CA SER A 656 16.58 11.69 14.36
C SER A 656 17.28 11.42 13.02
N ARG A 657 16.53 11.14 11.96
CA ARG A 657 17.04 10.99 10.59
C ARG A 657 17.58 12.30 10.03
N MET A 658 16.90 13.43 10.25
CA MET A 658 17.33 14.75 9.79
C MET A 658 18.61 15.24 10.47
N PHE A 659 18.77 14.97 11.76
CA PHE A 659 19.84 15.53 12.59
C PHE A 659 20.89 14.51 13.07
N GLY A 660 20.89 13.29 12.51
CA GLY A 660 21.98 12.32 12.66
C GLY A 660 22.13 11.69 14.05
N LYS A 661 21.13 11.80 14.94
CA LYS A 661 21.14 10.99 16.18
C LYS A 661 20.71 9.58 15.82
N SER A 662 21.66 8.66 15.69
CA SER A 662 21.35 7.25 15.57
C SER A 662 20.46 6.84 16.76
N ALA A 663 19.23 6.43 16.48
CA ALA A 663 18.47 5.58 17.39
C ALA A 663 19.09 4.18 17.38
N GLN A 664 20.37 4.08 17.75
CA GLN A 664 20.97 2.85 18.23
C GLN A 664 20.87 2.91 19.74
N THR A 665 19.71 2.51 20.28
CA THR A 665 19.42 2.04 21.65
C THR A 665 17.96 2.33 22.00
N ALA A 666 17.06 1.44 21.57
CA ALA A 666 15.78 1.16 22.24
C ALA A 666 15.23 -0.19 21.75
#